data_AF-A0A2S8P9V6-F1
#
_entry.id   AF-A0A2S8P9V6-F1
#
_cell.length_a   1.000
_cell.length_b   1.000
_cell.length_c   1.000
_cell.angle_alpha   90.00
_cell.angle_beta   90.00
_cell.angle_gamma   90.00
#
_symmetry.space_group_name_H-M   'P 1'
#
loop_
_entity.id
_entity.type
_entity.pdbx_description
1 polymer ?
#
loop_
_entity_poly.entity_id
_entity_poly.type
_entity_poly.pdbx_seq_one_letter_code
_entity_poly.pdbx_strand_id
1 'polypeptide(L)'
;MKLYNVWNTLNHPFIAADQDLTQSLDKFAQKNGLEAIVREMHAKIFVTQVAFNLREESPAEGIEASIEPDDIAFIQFSSGSTGQTKGVVITHCNVMKNIEAMNISNQITSTDRSLSWLPLTHDMGLIAFHLTSTFQGLQQFIMPTSLFIRHPTLWLTKTSEHRVTQLYAPNFAYKYFLDAYNPLTFASTDLSSVRFIMNGAEPISPTLCFQFLDEMSPYGLASNTMLTAYGLAEATVGVSFGEVGNLTSYVLDRRYLETGKRFVEAEQGSEHAVSFVEVGKPVKYCNVRICDDQDIPVEELVLGNIQIHGLSVTNGYYNNPTATERARTTDGWVRTGDVGFMNQGALVITGRTKDIIFINGQNIYPHDIERVAEELEQFDLGKVAVCGVSNTLTGSESTVMFVLFKKDVQAFISRVREAKAHIQQRMGIELKSVLPIKQIPKTTSGKFQRYRLQERYEAGEFDSVEQSIENMLAHSHETKETLPARDSIEQKLIEIVESVTELRNVGISDNLAEAGFDSLKVTQIHQSIEEAFPGKLAISSLYSHTSVISWADLIRQDRVELEPVVIDRSFFHLERGFEAVTYQFTLPASLVKDMRLVAQAEGIGIHVLASAMYAYLLHTLTELPGIEVHTAIGENRIISPIRLNFKQFDTMKSLFQNVNQQVITEHSEQAFPIEQMSQIKTINTEWAIIPLYGEQHLFKASDDLLNYYDLIILVTDEGDVMQCNCQFNGRKLKQSRVKRLITNYVKGLQLLVQPELK
;
A
#
# COMPACT_ATOMS: atom_id res chain seq x y z
N MET A 1 -31.13 -16.18 6.80
CA MET A 1 -30.81 -15.43 8.03
C MET A 1 -29.87 -16.27 8.90
N LYS A 2 -28.81 -15.70 9.51
CA LYS A 2 -27.79 -16.47 10.28
C LYS A 2 -28.37 -17.36 11.39
N LEU A 3 -29.39 -16.88 12.10
CA LEU A 3 -30.06 -17.64 13.16
C LEU A 3 -30.65 -18.97 12.68
N TYR A 4 -31.11 -19.05 11.42
CA TYR A 4 -31.62 -20.29 10.84
C TYR A 4 -30.54 -21.37 10.70
N ASN A 5 -29.33 -20.98 10.26
CA ASN A 5 -28.20 -21.91 10.15
C ASN A 5 -27.77 -22.42 11.54
N VAL A 6 -27.83 -21.54 12.54
CA VAL A 6 -27.51 -21.87 13.94
C VAL A 6 -28.56 -22.80 14.55
N TRP A 7 -29.85 -22.54 14.30
CA TRP A 7 -30.99 -23.30 14.84
C TRP A 7 -30.86 -24.81 14.62
N ASN A 8 -30.60 -25.21 13.38
CA ASN A 8 -30.44 -26.61 13.03
C ASN A 8 -29.15 -27.20 13.62
N THR A 9 -28.06 -26.42 13.62
CA THR A 9 -26.76 -26.86 14.15
C THR A 9 -26.81 -27.16 15.66
N LEU A 10 -27.57 -26.36 16.41
CA LEU A 10 -27.74 -26.48 17.86
C LEU A 10 -28.92 -27.38 18.27
N ASN A 11 -29.50 -28.14 17.34
CA ASN A 11 -30.64 -29.03 17.62
C ASN A 11 -31.85 -28.32 18.26
N HIS A 12 -32.28 -27.21 17.65
CA HIS A 12 -33.49 -26.47 18.01
C HIS A 12 -33.44 -25.93 19.45
N PRO A 13 -32.47 -25.06 19.77
CA PRO A 13 -32.23 -24.57 21.13
C PRO A 13 -33.37 -23.68 21.64
N PHE A 14 -33.38 -23.40 22.95
CA PHE A 14 -34.12 -22.24 23.46
C PHE A 14 -33.43 -20.94 23.06
N ILE A 15 -34.21 -19.89 22.81
CA ILE A 15 -33.71 -18.59 22.33
C ILE A 15 -34.12 -17.51 23.33
N ALA A 16 -33.18 -16.72 23.81
CA ALA A 16 -33.47 -15.45 24.47
C ALA A 16 -33.44 -14.33 23.41
N ALA A 17 -34.52 -13.56 23.29
CA ALA A 17 -34.67 -12.51 22.29
C ALA A 17 -35.36 -11.26 22.87
N ASP A 18 -35.17 -10.12 22.22
CA ASP A 18 -36.03 -8.94 22.43
C ASP A 18 -37.25 -8.99 21.49
N GLN A 19 -38.21 -8.10 21.74
CA GLN A 19 -39.43 -8.04 20.94
C GLN A 19 -39.14 -7.66 19.47
N ASP A 20 -38.13 -6.84 19.22
CA ASP A 20 -37.76 -6.41 17.86
C ASP A 20 -37.25 -7.57 16.99
N LEU A 21 -36.43 -8.46 17.57
CA LEU A 21 -35.95 -9.66 16.90
C LEU A 21 -37.11 -10.60 16.58
N THR A 22 -38.06 -10.80 17.50
CA THR A 22 -39.23 -11.66 17.25
C THR A 22 -40.08 -11.16 16.09
N GLN A 23 -40.35 -9.85 16.02
CA GLN A 23 -41.10 -9.26 14.89
C GLN A 23 -40.32 -9.35 13.57
N SER A 24 -39.00 -9.21 13.63
CA SER A 24 -38.13 -9.34 12.45
C SER A 24 -38.12 -10.77 11.91
N LEU A 25 -38.22 -11.78 12.79
CA LEU A 25 -38.34 -13.19 12.40
C LEU A 25 -39.62 -13.45 11.63
N ASP A 26 -40.76 -12.91 12.10
CA ASP A 26 -42.06 -13.10 11.42
C ASP A 26 -42.06 -12.51 10.02
N LYS A 27 -41.58 -11.27 9.88
CA LYS A 27 -41.44 -10.61 8.57
C LYS A 27 -40.51 -11.40 7.64
N PHE A 28 -39.42 -11.95 8.17
CA PHE A 28 -38.50 -12.76 7.40
C PHE A 28 -39.14 -14.09 6.96
N ALA A 29 -39.87 -14.76 7.86
CA ALA A 29 -40.58 -16.00 7.55
C ALA A 29 -41.59 -15.80 6.42
N GLN A 30 -42.44 -14.79 6.53
CA GLN A 30 -43.46 -14.49 5.53
C GLN A 30 -42.86 -14.23 4.14
N LYS A 31 -41.70 -13.55 4.08
CA LYS A 31 -41.03 -13.24 2.82
C LYS A 31 -40.38 -14.47 2.17
N ASN A 32 -40.00 -15.49 2.94
CA ASN A 32 -39.19 -16.61 2.46
C ASN A 32 -39.89 -17.98 2.57
N GLY A 33 -41.17 -18.03 2.96
CA GLY A 33 -41.92 -19.28 3.12
C GLY A 33 -41.41 -20.17 4.25
N LEU A 34 -40.96 -19.57 5.37
CA LEU A 34 -40.35 -20.28 6.52
C LEU A 34 -41.23 -20.24 7.78
N GLU A 35 -42.54 -20.04 7.63
CA GLU A 35 -43.48 -19.80 8.72
C GLU A 35 -43.57 -20.99 9.70
N ALA A 36 -43.48 -22.22 9.20
CA ALA A 36 -43.52 -23.42 10.03
C ALA A 36 -42.33 -23.48 11.00
N ILE A 37 -41.14 -23.12 10.53
CA ILE A 37 -39.91 -23.16 11.34
C ILE A 37 -39.87 -22.01 12.34
N VAL A 38 -40.29 -20.80 11.93
CA VAL A 38 -40.38 -19.67 12.86
C VAL A 38 -41.46 -19.90 13.93
N ARG A 39 -42.55 -20.61 13.62
CA ARG A 39 -43.52 -21.04 14.64
C ARG A 39 -42.90 -21.96 15.68
N GLU A 40 -42.02 -22.88 15.27
CA GLU A 40 -41.27 -23.72 16.20
C GLU A 40 -40.30 -22.90 17.06
N MET A 41 -39.60 -21.93 16.45
CA MET A 41 -38.72 -21.00 17.18
C MET A 41 -39.51 -20.21 18.24
N HIS A 42 -40.68 -19.68 17.91
CA HIS A 42 -41.54 -18.94 18.86
C HIS A 42 -41.93 -19.77 20.07
N ALA A 43 -42.17 -21.07 19.92
CA ALA A 43 -42.45 -21.96 21.04
C ALA A 43 -41.27 -22.12 22.02
N LYS A 44 -40.07 -21.71 21.61
CA LYS A 44 -38.82 -21.78 22.37
C LYS A 44 -38.16 -20.42 22.59
N ILE A 45 -38.84 -19.31 22.26
CA ILE A 45 -38.35 -17.96 22.51
C ILE A 45 -38.81 -17.47 23.89
N PHE A 46 -37.85 -17.01 24.68
CA PHE A 46 -38.07 -16.23 25.89
C PHE A 46 -37.80 -14.76 25.59
N VAL A 47 -38.84 -13.92 25.68
CA VAL A 47 -38.69 -12.47 25.51
C VAL A 47 -38.08 -11.88 26.77
N THR A 48 -36.86 -11.37 26.68
CA THR A 48 -36.05 -10.98 27.85
C THR A 48 -36.72 -9.92 28.71
N GLN A 49 -37.44 -8.96 28.11
CA GLN A 49 -38.19 -7.91 28.82
C GLN A 49 -39.27 -8.48 29.75
N VAL A 50 -39.90 -9.60 29.37
CA VAL A 50 -40.91 -10.28 30.20
C VAL A 50 -40.23 -11.07 31.31
N ALA A 51 -39.07 -11.67 31.04
CA ALA A 51 -38.31 -12.46 32.01
C ALA A 51 -37.70 -11.62 33.15
N PHE A 52 -37.29 -10.37 32.88
CA PHE A 52 -36.78 -9.48 33.93
C PHE A 52 -37.85 -9.04 34.92
N ASN A 53 -39.08 -8.80 34.46
CA ASN A 53 -40.21 -8.44 35.34
C ASN A 53 -40.56 -9.58 36.32
N LEU A 54 -40.35 -10.84 35.93
CA LEU A 54 -40.62 -12.00 36.80
C LEU A 54 -39.60 -12.17 37.95
N ARG A 55 -38.38 -11.63 37.81
CA ARG A 55 -37.35 -11.69 38.88
C ARG A 55 -37.64 -10.73 40.04
N GLU A 56 -38.37 -9.65 39.81
CA GLU A 56 -38.76 -8.71 40.88
C GLU A 56 -39.82 -9.32 41.82
N GLU A 57 -40.61 -10.28 41.35
CA GLU A 57 -41.72 -10.85 42.13
C GLU A 57 -41.33 -12.07 42.99
N SER A 58 -40.17 -12.69 42.73
CA SER A 58 -39.56 -13.71 43.60
C SER A 58 -38.08 -13.92 43.27
N PRO A 59 -37.14 -13.43 44.09
CA PRO A 59 -35.73 -13.75 43.94
C PRO A 59 -35.51 -15.21 44.36
N ALA A 60 -35.72 -16.15 43.44
CA ALA A 60 -35.20 -17.48 43.63
C ALA A 60 -33.67 -17.39 43.61
N GLU A 61 -33.03 -17.76 44.71
CA GLU A 61 -31.58 -17.96 44.72
C GLU A 61 -31.25 -19.03 43.68
N GLY A 62 -30.29 -18.74 42.80
CA GLY A 62 -29.82 -19.70 41.81
C GLY A 62 -29.20 -20.91 42.52
N ILE A 63 -29.33 -22.09 41.93
CA ILE A 63 -28.57 -23.27 42.36
C ILE A 63 -27.20 -23.26 41.68
N GLU A 64 -26.14 -23.49 42.45
CA GLU A 64 -24.80 -23.67 41.91
C GLU A 64 -24.76 -24.94 41.03
N ALA A 65 -24.28 -24.79 39.80
CA ALA A 65 -24.12 -25.92 38.89
C ALA A 65 -22.80 -26.63 39.19
N SER A 66 -22.81 -27.98 39.18
CA SER A 66 -21.59 -28.78 39.20
C SER A 66 -20.98 -28.76 37.79
N ILE A 67 -19.84 -28.08 37.63
CA ILE A 67 -19.18 -27.86 36.34
C ILE A 67 -17.74 -28.37 36.41
N GLU A 68 -17.33 -29.14 35.41
CA GLU A 68 -15.94 -29.58 35.21
C GLU A 68 -15.20 -28.67 34.21
N PRO A 69 -13.85 -28.55 34.27
CA PRO A 69 -13.10 -27.66 33.39
C PRO A 69 -13.30 -27.92 31.89
N ASP A 70 -13.49 -29.16 31.48
CA ASP A 70 -13.66 -29.54 30.07
C ASP A 70 -15.12 -29.46 29.58
N ASP A 71 -16.06 -29.11 30.46
CA ASP A 71 -17.43 -28.84 30.06
C ASP A 71 -17.50 -27.63 29.13
N ILE A 72 -18.44 -27.67 28.18
CA ILE A 72 -18.67 -26.57 27.24
C ILE A 72 -19.22 -25.37 28.02
N ALA A 73 -18.46 -24.28 28.05
CA ALA A 73 -18.93 -23.01 28.61
C ALA A 73 -19.88 -22.32 27.63
N PHE A 74 -19.49 -22.20 26.36
CA PHE A 74 -20.35 -21.69 25.30
C PHE A 74 -19.87 -22.12 23.91
N ILE A 75 -20.76 -21.99 22.93
CA ILE A 75 -20.47 -22.21 21.52
C ILE A 75 -20.48 -20.86 20.82
N GLN A 76 -19.34 -20.45 20.28
CA GLN A 76 -19.21 -19.19 19.59
C GLN A 76 -19.33 -19.38 18.09
N PHE A 77 -20.41 -18.86 17.50
CA PHE A 77 -20.59 -18.92 16.06
C PHE A 77 -19.73 -17.87 15.35
N SER A 78 -18.73 -18.33 14.62
CA SER A 78 -17.95 -17.50 13.72
C SER A 78 -18.54 -17.59 12.31
N SER A 79 -18.49 -16.49 11.56
CA SER A 79 -19.07 -16.43 10.22
C SER A 79 -18.32 -17.26 9.16
N GLY A 80 -17.18 -17.86 9.50
CA GLY A 80 -16.31 -18.61 8.59
C GLY A 80 -15.79 -17.78 7.40
N SER A 81 -14.58 -18.09 6.92
CA SER A 81 -14.11 -17.60 5.61
C SER A 81 -14.78 -18.34 4.44
N THR A 82 -15.51 -19.44 4.71
CA THR A 82 -16.10 -20.34 3.71
C THR A 82 -17.63 -20.26 3.61
N GLY A 83 -18.27 -19.16 4.02
CA GLY A 83 -19.73 -19.01 3.92
C GLY A 83 -20.56 -19.73 4.99
N GLN A 84 -20.16 -20.94 5.39
CA GLN A 84 -20.85 -21.72 6.44
C GLN A 84 -20.44 -21.27 7.84
N THR A 85 -21.44 -20.99 8.68
CA THR A 85 -21.25 -20.56 10.07
C THR A 85 -20.81 -21.76 10.89
N LYS A 86 -19.66 -21.67 11.57
CA LYS A 86 -19.13 -22.76 12.40
C LYS A 86 -19.27 -22.38 13.87
N GLY A 87 -19.82 -23.27 14.69
CA GLY A 87 -19.89 -23.09 16.13
C GLY A 87 -18.59 -23.57 16.77
N VAL A 88 -17.71 -22.65 17.17
CA VAL A 88 -16.47 -22.98 17.89
C VAL A 88 -16.84 -23.42 19.30
N VAL A 89 -16.37 -24.59 19.73
CA VAL A 89 -16.61 -25.10 21.08
C VAL A 89 -15.60 -24.48 22.03
N ILE A 90 -16.07 -23.79 23.06
CA ILE A 90 -15.23 -23.16 24.08
C ILE A 90 -15.56 -23.79 25.43
N THR A 91 -14.57 -24.40 26.08
CA THR A 91 -14.74 -25.00 27.41
C THR A 91 -14.48 -24.00 28.53
N HIS A 92 -14.87 -24.33 29.77
CA HIS A 92 -14.54 -23.51 30.94
C HIS A 92 -13.02 -23.34 31.09
N CYS A 93 -12.24 -24.40 30.89
CA CYS A 93 -10.79 -24.37 30.92
C CYS A 93 -10.22 -23.39 29.88
N ASN A 94 -10.75 -23.43 28.65
CA ASN A 94 -10.33 -22.50 27.61
C ASN A 94 -10.50 -21.04 28.03
N VAL A 95 -11.69 -20.68 28.55
CA VAL A 95 -12.01 -19.32 29.02
C VAL A 95 -11.08 -18.91 30.15
N MET A 96 -10.95 -19.75 31.18
CA MET A 96 -10.14 -19.44 32.35
C MET A 96 -8.66 -19.24 31.99
N LYS A 97 -8.13 -20.06 31.07
CA LYS A 97 -6.73 -19.95 30.64
C LYS A 97 -6.49 -18.73 29.75
N ASN A 98 -7.44 -18.37 28.88
CA ASN A 98 -7.30 -17.14 28.10
C ASN A 98 -7.40 -15.88 29.00
N ILE A 99 -8.32 -15.85 29.98
CA ILE A 99 -8.42 -14.77 30.98
C ILE A 99 -7.12 -14.64 31.78
N GLU A 100 -6.57 -15.75 32.28
CA GLU A 100 -5.28 -15.74 33.00
C GLU A 100 -4.16 -15.18 32.12
N ALA A 101 -4.09 -15.59 30.85
CA ALA A 101 -3.09 -15.12 29.89
C ALA A 101 -3.20 -13.62 29.60
N MET A 102 -4.41 -13.09 29.44
CA MET A 102 -4.68 -11.65 29.25
C MET A 102 -4.30 -10.84 30.49
N ASN A 103 -4.65 -11.31 31.68
CA ASN A 103 -4.31 -10.63 32.93
C ASN A 103 -2.80 -10.53 33.13
N ILE A 104 -2.06 -11.60 32.82
CA ILE A 104 -0.59 -11.61 32.90
C ILE A 104 0.01 -10.66 31.87
N SER A 105 -0.41 -10.76 30.60
CA SER A 105 0.20 -10.01 29.50
C SER A 105 -0.04 -8.51 29.62
N ASN A 106 -1.27 -8.13 30.02
CA ASN A 106 -1.68 -6.73 30.13
C ASN A 106 -1.60 -6.22 31.58
N GLN A 107 -1.06 -6.99 32.52
CA GLN A 107 -0.90 -6.62 33.94
C GLN A 107 -2.20 -6.05 34.55
N ILE A 108 -3.33 -6.73 34.30
CA ILE A 108 -4.65 -6.27 34.74
C ILE A 108 -4.79 -6.50 36.25
N THR A 109 -5.26 -5.49 36.96
CA THR A 109 -5.44 -5.50 38.41
C THR A 109 -6.83 -5.04 38.81
N SER A 110 -7.28 -5.35 40.02
CA SER A 110 -8.59 -4.93 40.53
C SER A 110 -8.78 -3.41 40.63
N THR A 111 -7.72 -2.61 40.47
CA THR A 111 -7.79 -1.14 40.42
C THR A 111 -8.09 -0.59 39.03
N ASP A 112 -8.03 -1.43 37.99
CA ASP A 112 -8.34 -1.04 36.63
C ASP A 112 -9.85 -0.79 36.44
N ARG A 113 -10.16 0.01 35.42
CA ARG A 113 -11.53 0.34 34.99
C ARG A 113 -11.60 0.17 33.50
N SER A 114 -12.65 -0.49 33.01
CA SER A 114 -12.77 -0.83 31.59
C SER A 114 -13.98 -0.18 30.96
N LEU A 115 -13.86 0.30 29.73
CA LEU A 115 -14.99 0.72 28.92
C LEU A 115 -14.95 0.08 27.54
N SER A 116 -16.11 -0.41 27.08
CA SER A 116 -16.25 -0.98 25.75
C SER A 116 -17.59 -0.63 25.11
N TRP A 117 -17.58 -0.56 23.78
CA TRP A 117 -18.76 -0.47 22.93
C TRP A 117 -18.90 -1.70 22.03
N LEU A 118 -17.96 -2.65 22.15
CA LEU A 118 -17.94 -3.86 21.35
C LEU A 118 -19.13 -4.76 21.73
N PRO A 119 -19.80 -5.40 20.77
CA PRO A 119 -20.90 -6.29 21.09
C PRO A 119 -20.43 -7.47 21.93
N LEU A 120 -21.19 -7.84 22.96
CA LEU A 120 -20.95 -9.06 23.75
C LEU A 120 -21.24 -10.36 22.97
N THR A 121 -21.64 -10.25 21.71
CA THR A 121 -21.74 -11.38 20.78
C THR A 121 -20.40 -11.72 20.13
N HIS A 122 -19.35 -10.93 20.37
CA HIS A 122 -17.98 -11.17 19.92
C HIS A 122 -17.06 -11.58 21.05
N ASP A 123 -16.02 -12.33 20.71
CA ASP A 123 -14.96 -12.76 21.62
C ASP A 123 -14.23 -11.59 22.27
N MET A 124 -13.90 -10.52 21.55
CA MET A 124 -13.26 -9.35 22.13
C MET A 124 -14.18 -8.60 23.11
N GLY A 125 -15.47 -8.47 22.80
CA GLY A 125 -16.45 -7.84 23.70
C GLY A 125 -16.79 -8.73 24.90
N LEU A 126 -17.05 -10.01 24.65
CA LEU A 126 -17.44 -10.99 25.65
C LEU A 126 -16.28 -11.38 26.55
N ILE A 127 -15.17 -11.85 25.98
CA ILE A 127 -14.08 -12.49 26.73
C ILE A 127 -13.07 -11.43 27.17
N ALA A 128 -12.50 -10.67 26.23
CA ALA A 128 -11.43 -9.72 26.55
C ALA A 128 -11.94 -8.54 27.40
N PHE A 129 -13.11 -8.01 27.10
CA PHE A 129 -13.75 -6.98 27.94
C PHE A 129 -14.56 -7.60 29.09
N HIS A 130 -15.71 -8.22 28.83
CA HIS A 130 -16.69 -8.49 29.90
C HIS A 130 -16.24 -9.56 30.90
N LEU A 131 -15.86 -10.76 30.45
CA LEU A 131 -15.50 -11.87 31.33
C LEU A 131 -14.18 -11.62 32.06
N THR A 132 -13.18 -11.04 31.39
CA THR A 132 -11.90 -10.69 32.02
C THR A 132 -12.10 -9.63 33.10
N SER A 133 -12.85 -8.55 32.81
CA SER A 133 -13.19 -7.53 33.80
C SER A 133 -14.00 -8.12 34.96
N THR A 134 -14.93 -9.03 34.69
CA THR A 134 -15.76 -9.66 35.73
C THR A 134 -14.91 -10.55 36.63
N PHE A 135 -14.01 -11.35 36.06
CA PHE A 135 -13.10 -12.20 36.82
C PHE A 135 -12.19 -11.40 37.75
N GLN A 136 -11.72 -10.23 37.31
CA GLN A 136 -10.87 -9.32 38.10
C GLN A 136 -11.66 -8.40 39.05
N GLY A 137 -13.00 -8.44 39.03
CA GLY A 137 -13.85 -7.56 39.84
C GLY A 137 -13.75 -6.08 39.44
N LEU A 138 -13.47 -5.78 38.17
CA LEU A 138 -13.29 -4.41 37.69
C LEU A 138 -14.62 -3.66 37.61
N GLN A 139 -14.54 -2.34 37.77
CA GLN A 139 -15.61 -1.46 37.34
C GLN A 139 -15.63 -1.40 35.81
N GLN A 140 -16.70 -1.93 35.20
CA GLN A 140 -16.86 -2.00 33.75
C GLN A 140 -18.03 -1.13 33.26
N PHE A 141 -17.81 -0.41 32.16
CA PHE A 141 -18.80 0.45 31.51
C PHE A 141 -19.02 -0.06 30.09
N ILE A 142 -20.27 -0.38 29.76
CA ILE A 142 -20.63 -0.79 28.40
C ILE A 142 -21.56 0.26 27.79
N MET A 143 -21.22 0.73 26.59
CA MET A 143 -22.12 1.54 25.78
C MET A 143 -22.63 0.72 24.59
N PRO A 144 -23.90 0.90 24.16
CA PRO A 144 -24.38 0.20 22.97
C PRO A 144 -23.54 0.53 21.73
N THR A 145 -23.21 -0.47 20.91
CA THR A 145 -22.47 -0.26 19.66
C THR A 145 -23.16 0.76 18.75
N SER A 146 -24.49 0.73 18.66
CA SER A 146 -25.28 1.69 17.90
C SER A 146 -25.20 3.13 18.44
N LEU A 147 -24.92 3.30 19.74
CA LEU A 147 -24.67 4.60 20.34
C LEU A 147 -23.29 5.12 19.94
N PHE A 148 -22.26 4.27 19.98
CA PHE A 148 -20.91 4.62 19.49
C PHE A 148 -20.94 5.04 18.02
N ILE A 149 -21.64 4.26 17.18
CA ILE A 149 -21.78 4.61 15.76
C ILE A 149 -22.45 5.98 15.57
N ARG A 150 -23.49 6.33 16.35
CA ARG A 150 -24.14 7.64 16.21
C ARG A 150 -23.35 8.80 16.81
N HIS A 151 -22.62 8.54 17.89
CA HIS A 151 -21.93 9.54 18.70
C HIS A 151 -20.55 9.03 19.14
N PRO A 152 -19.58 8.91 18.23
CA PRO A 152 -18.29 8.28 18.53
C PRO A 152 -17.48 9.03 19.58
N THR A 153 -17.66 10.35 19.70
CA THR A 153 -16.97 11.18 20.70
C THR A 153 -17.29 10.78 22.14
N LEU A 154 -18.48 10.20 22.40
CA LEU A 154 -18.85 9.71 23.72
C LEU A 154 -17.89 8.64 24.24
N TRP A 155 -17.24 7.89 23.35
CA TRP A 155 -16.29 6.84 23.74
C TRP A 155 -15.19 7.39 24.66
N LEU A 156 -14.52 8.45 24.23
CA LEU A 156 -13.42 9.05 24.97
C LEU A 156 -13.88 10.08 26.00
N THR A 157 -15.01 10.77 25.77
CA THR A 157 -15.60 11.63 26.82
C THR A 157 -16.03 10.82 28.05
N LYS A 158 -16.64 9.63 27.86
CA LYS A 158 -16.98 8.72 28.97
C LYS A 158 -15.77 8.02 29.57
N THR A 159 -14.72 7.80 28.77
CA THR A 159 -13.42 7.34 29.29
C THR A 159 -12.87 8.33 30.32
N SER A 160 -12.91 9.62 30.03
CA SER A 160 -12.51 10.67 30.96
C SER A 160 -13.40 10.74 32.20
N GLU A 161 -14.73 10.81 32.02
CA GLU A 161 -15.71 10.90 33.12
C GLU A 161 -15.58 9.76 34.14
N HIS A 162 -15.32 8.54 33.66
CA HIS A 162 -15.22 7.35 34.50
C HIS A 162 -13.79 7.00 34.90
N ARG A 163 -12.80 7.79 34.46
CA ARG A 163 -11.36 7.54 34.63
C ARG A 163 -10.96 6.11 34.23
N VAL A 164 -11.38 5.72 33.03
CA VAL A 164 -11.14 4.39 32.47
C VAL A 164 -9.63 4.18 32.24
N THR A 165 -9.14 2.98 32.54
CA THR A 165 -7.72 2.61 32.39
C THR A 165 -7.46 1.68 31.21
N GLN A 166 -8.45 0.90 30.78
CA GLN A 166 -8.31 -0.02 29.65
C GLN A 166 -9.43 0.12 28.62
N LEU A 167 -9.03 0.20 27.35
CA LEU A 167 -9.91 0.31 26.19
C LEU A 167 -9.61 -0.78 25.16
N TYR A 168 -10.63 -1.13 24.37
CA TYR A 168 -10.54 -2.14 23.31
C TYR A 168 -11.21 -1.60 22.07
N ALA A 169 -10.52 -1.64 20.94
CA ALA A 169 -11.10 -1.19 19.68
C ALA A 169 -10.42 -1.83 18.47
N PRO A 170 -11.16 -2.12 17.39
CA PRO A 170 -10.59 -2.36 16.09
C PRO A 170 -10.07 -1.07 15.45
N ASN A 171 -9.14 -1.21 14.50
CA ASN A 171 -8.43 -0.12 13.85
C ASN A 171 -9.35 0.97 13.24
N PHE A 172 -10.52 0.62 12.71
CA PHE A 172 -11.47 1.53 12.08
C PHE A 172 -12.03 2.55 13.08
N ALA A 173 -12.12 2.17 14.35
CA ALA A 173 -12.72 3.00 15.37
C ALA A 173 -11.93 4.29 15.61
N TYR A 174 -10.60 4.24 15.45
CA TYR A 174 -9.73 5.41 15.59
C TYR A 174 -10.03 6.44 14.49
N LYS A 175 -10.05 6.01 13.22
CA LYS A 175 -10.44 6.89 12.10
C LYS A 175 -11.86 7.41 12.28
N TYR A 176 -12.80 6.54 12.65
CA TYR A 176 -14.19 6.92 12.85
C TYR A 176 -14.37 7.98 13.94
N PHE A 177 -13.57 7.89 15.01
CA PHE A 177 -13.50 8.90 16.04
C PHE A 177 -12.86 10.20 15.53
N LEU A 178 -11.71 10.11 14.86
CA LEU A 178 -10.96 11.25 14.33
C LEU A 178 -11.78 12.07 13.32
N ASP A 179 -12.62 11.41 12.52
CA ASP A 179 -13.50 12.07 11.55
C ASP A 179 -14.66 12.85 12.20
N ALA A 180 -14.97 12.56 13.47
CA ALA A 180 -16.16 13.05 14.14
C ALA A 180 -15.87 14.01 15.30
N TYR A 181 -14.69 13.97 15.91
CA TYR A 181 -14.37 14.88 17.01
C TYR A 181 -14.09 16.30 16.51
N ASN A 182 -14.37 17.28 17.38
CA ASN A 182 -14.02 18.68 17.16
C ASN A 182 -13.15 19.13 18.34
N PRO A 183 -11.92 19.61 18.12
CA PRO A 183 -11.01 19.99 19.19
C PRO A 183 -11.59 21.01 20.18
N LEU A 184 -12.46 21.93 19.73
CA LEU A 184 -13.06 22.97 20.56
C LEU A 184 -14.07 22.40 21.57
N THR A 185 -14.85 21.40 21.17
CA THR A 185 -15.85 20.77 22.05
C THR A 185 -15.27 19.61 22.86
N PHE A 186 -14.10 19.12 22.46
CA PHE A 186 -13.41 18.00 23.11
C PHE A 186 -12.41 18.44 24.20
N ALA A 187 -12.14 19.74 24.31
CA ALA A 187 -11.14 20.38 25.19
C ALA A 187 -11.20 20.01 26.69
N SER A 188 -12.35 19.59 27.21
CA SER A 188 -12.50 19.21 28.63
C SER A 188 -12.16 17.75 28.93
N THR A 189 -11.79 16.95 27.92
CA THR A 189 -11.48 15.53 28.08
C THR A 189 -10.06 15.34 28.65
N ASP A 190 -9.95 14.56 29.73
CA ASP A 190 -8.69 14.08 30.32
C ASP A 190 -8.59 12.55 30.16
N LEU A 191 -7.62 12.10 29.38
CA LEU A 191 -7.32 10.69 29.06
C LEU A 191 -6.08 10.16 29.80
N SER A 192 -5.53 10.91 30.76
CA SER A 192 -4.34 10.52 31.52
C SER A 192 -4.51 9.25 32.36
N SER A 193 -5.75 8.81 32.60
CA SER A 193 -6.03 7.55 33.29
C SER A 193 -5.80 6.31 32.41
N VAL A 194 -5.76 6.47 31.09
CA VAL A 194 -5.65 5.33 30.16
C VAL A 194 -4.26 4.73 30.24
N ARG A 195 -4.21 3.47 30.70
CA ARG A 195 -3.00 2.66 30.80
C ARG A 195 -2.72 1.92 29.51
N PHE A 196 -3.76 1.37 28.87
CA PHE A 196 -3.60 0.82 27.54
C PHE A 196 -4.88 0.87 26.68
N ILE A 197 -4.66 0.84 25.36
CA ILE A 197 -5.67 0.61 24.33
C ILE A 197 -5.24 -0.61 23.52
N MET A 198 -6.05 -1.67 23.53
CA MET A 198 -5.82 -2.86 22.72
C MET A 198 -6.43 -2.68 21.33
N ASN A 199 -5.57 -2.61 20.30
CA ASN A 199 -5.93 -2.55 18.89
C ASN A 199 -5.83 -3.96 18.26
N GLY A 200 -6.92 -4.46 17.68
CA GLY A 200 -6.92 -5.77 17.04
C GLY A 200 -8.20 -6.08 16.28
N ALA A 201 -8.44 -7.36 16.01
CA ALA A 201 -9.61 -7.87 15.29
C ALA A 201 -9.71 -7.49 13.80
N GLU A 202 -8.79 -6.70 13.24
CA GLU A 202 -8.68 -6.43 11.80
C GLU A 202 -7.25 -5.99 11.45
N PRO A 203 -6.86 -5.88 10.16
CA PRO A 203 -5.57 -5.34 9.78
C PRO A 203 -5.33 -3.96 10.41
N ILE A 204 -4.16 -3.78 11.02
CA ILE A 204 -3.81 -2.59 11.78
C ILE A 204 -3.01 -1.66 10.88
N SER A 205 -3.42 -0.38 10.81
CA SER A 205 -2.66 0.66 10.10
C SER A 205 -1.75 1.39 11.09
N PRO A 206 -0.41 1.24 10.98
CA PRO A 206 0.50 1.90 11.89
C PRO A 206 0.39 3.43 11.79
N THR A 207 0.22 3.97 10.59
CA THR A 207 0.03 5.41 10.36
C THR A 207 -1.19 5.95 11.11
N LEU A 208 -2.32 5.23 11.07
CA LEU A 208 -3.53 5.64 11.80
C LEU A 208 -3.34 5.57 13.31
N CYS A 209 -2.60 4.57 13.80
CA CYS A 209 -2.29 4.44 15.22
C CYS A 209 -1.50 5.66 15.72
N PHE A 210 -0.44 6.04 15.01
CA PHE A 210 0.36 7.22 15.35
C PHE A 210 -0.46 8.50 15.26
N GLN A 211 -1.23 8.69 14.18
CA GLN A 211 -2.12 9.84 14.03
C GLN A 211 -3.09 9.97 15.22
N PHE A 212 -3.75 8.88 15.61
CA PHE A 212 -4.68 8.89 16.74
C PHE A 212 -3.98 9.23 18.06
N LEU A 213 -2.82 8.64 18.33
CA LEU A 213 -2.06 8.91 19.55
C LEU A 213 -1.57 10.36 19.62
N ASP A 214 -1.10 10.91 18.50
CA ASP A 214 -0.64 12.30 18.41
C ASP A 214 -1.80 13.28 18.59
N GLU A 215 -2.93 13.06 17.90
CA GLU A 215 -4.12 13.91 18.03
C GLU A 215 -4.72 13.86 19.45
N MET A 216 -4.60 12.72 20.14
CA MET A 216 -5.14 12.56 21.49
C MET A 216 -4.15 12.98 22.60
N SER A 217 -2.88 13.21 22.27
CA SER A 217 -1.83 13.62 23.20
C SER A 217 -2.15 14.92 23.98
N PRO A 218 -2.70 15.99 23.37
CA PRO A 218 -3.13 17.19 24.09
C PRO A 218 -4.17 16.95 25.19
N TYR A 219 -4.92 15.84 25.10
CA TYR A 219 -5.93 15.44 26.09
C TYR A 219 -5.37 14.47 27.14
N GLY A 220 -4.05 14.28 27.20
CA GLY A 220 -3.37 13.47 28.20
C GLY A 220 -3.22 11.99 27.86
N LEU A 221 -3.57 11.56 26.64
CA LEU A 221 -3.32 10.19 26.21
C LEU A 221 -1.83 10.02 25.88
N ALA A 222 -1.10 9.21 26.63
CA ALA A 222 0.33 9.02 26.37
C ALA A 222 0.54 8.21 25.08
N SER A 223 1.59 8.56 24.32
CA SER A 223 1.94 7.94 23.04
C SER A 223 2.27 6.44 23.15
N ASN A 224 2.61 5.98 24.35
CA ASN A 224 2.95 4.59 24.64
C ASN A 224 1.77 3.79 25.23
N THR A 225 0.52 4.19 24.98
CA THR A 225 -0.65 3.49 25.53
C THR A 225 -1.23 2.44 24.59
N MET A 226 -0.94 2.46 23.30
CA MET A 226 -1.49 1.47 22.38
C MET A 226 -0.67 0.17 22.38
N LEU A 227 -1.36 -0.96 22.35
CA LEU A 227 -0.78 -2.27 22.07
C LEU A 227 -1.58 -2.96 20.96
N THR A 228 -0.92 -3.78 20.18
CA THR A 228 -1.51 -4.54 19.08
C THR A 228 -1.79 -5.98 19.52
N ALA A 229 -2.86 -6.56 18.99
CA ALA A 229 -3.32 -7.88 19.41
C ALA A 229 -3.83 -8.70 18.22
N TYR A 230 -3.49 -9.99 18.24
CA TYR A 230 -4.05 -10.98 17.33
C TYR A 230 -4.88 -12.01 18.10
N GLY A 231 -6.01 -12.36 17.49
CA GLY A 231 -7.00 -13.22 18.12
C GLY A 231 -8.09 -13.72 17.20
N LEU A 232 -8.67 -14.84 17.59
CA LEU A 232 -9.75 -15.56 16.91
C LEU A 232 -10.54 -16.42 17.90
N ALA A 233 -11.76 -16.78 17.50
CA ALA A 233 -12.65 -17.62 18.30
C ALA A 233 -12.00 -18.97 18.64
N GLU A 234 -11.28 -19.59 17.70
CA GLU A 234 -10.57 -20.86 17.90
C GLU A 234 -9.49 -20.81 19.00
N ALA A 235 -9.02 -19.61 19.39
CA ALA A 235 -8.08 -19.40 20.50
C ALA A 235 -8.76 -18.87 21.77
N THR A 236 -10.10 -18.81 21.80
CA THR A 236 -10.85 -18.19 22.90
C THR A 236 -10.50 -16.71 23.07
N VAL A 237 -10.38 -15.99 21.95
CA VAL A 237 -9.88 -14.61 21.81
C VAL A 237 -8.37 -14.51 21.64
N GLY A 238 -7.57 -14.40 22.71
CA GLY A 238 -6.18 -13.95 22.62
C GLY A 238 -5.20 -15.02 22.13
N VAL A 239 -4.40 -14.71 21.10
CA VAL A 239 -3.27 -15.53 20.64
C VAL A 239 -1.93 -14.88 20.95
N SER A 240 -1.77 -13.61 20.58
CA SER A 240 -0.54 -12.85 20.81
C SER A 240 -0.85 -11.40 21.12
N PHE A 241 -0.04 -10.80 22.00
CA PHE A 241 -0.16 -9.39 22.39
C PHE A 241 1.19 -8.69 22.33
N GLY A 242 1.17 -7.46 21.81
CA GLY A 242 2.28 -6.52 21.88
C GLY A 242 2.48 -5.99 23.30
N GLU A 243 3.67 -5.45 23.54
CA GLU A 243 3.95 -4.71 24.77
C GLU A 243 3.30 -3.32 24.69
N VAL A 244 2.83 -2.81 25.83
CA VAL A 244 2.22 -1.48 25.91
C VAL A 244 3.19 -0.42 25.41
N GLY A 245 2.79 0.29 24.35
CA GLY A 245 3.58 1.36 23.74
C GLY A 245 4.62 0.91 22.72
N ASN A 246 4.72 -0.39 22.43
CA ASN A 246 5.54 -0.90 21.35
C ASN A 246 4.67 -1.10 20.10
N LEU A 247 4.71 -0.12 19.19
CA LEU A 247 4.12 -0.21 17.85
C LEU A 247 5.22 -0.43 16.82
N THR A 248 5.58 -1.69 16.58
CA THR A 248 6.56 -2.08 15.58
C THR A 248 5.87 -2.45 14.26
N SER A 249 6.40 -1.94 13.14
CA SER A 249 5.95 -2.28 11.80
C SER A 249 7.12 -2.71 10.91
N TYR A 250 6.83 -3.57 9.94
CA TYR A 250 7.77 -4.10 8.97
C TYR A 250 7.35 -3.63 7.58
N VAL A 251 8.30 -3.09 6.83
CA VAL A 251 8.11 -2.71 5.43
C VAL A 251 8.73 -3.79 4.56
N LEU A 252 7.90 -4.57 3.88
CA LEU A 252 8.30 -5.73 3.09
C LEU A 252 8.08 -5.48 1.60
N ASP A 253 8.85 -6.15 0.75
CA ASP A 253 8.64 -6.15 -0.69
C ASP A 253 7.58 -7.20 -1.03
N ARG A 254 6.43 -6.75 -1.54
CA ARG A 254 5.28 -7.61 -1.83
C ARG A 254 5.58 -8.73 -2.84
N ARG A 255 6.61 -8.57 -3.67
CA ARG A 255 7.02 -9.57 -4.68
C ARG A 255 7.62 -10.82 -4.05
N TYR A 256 8.04 -10.75 -2.78
CA TYR A 256 8.69 -11.82 -2.04
C TYR A 256 7.83 -12.37 -0.89
N LEU A 257 6.51 -12.15 -0.92
CA LEU A 257 5.58 -12.61 0.10
C LEU A 257 4.96 -13.97 -0.26
N GLU A 258 5.78 -15.01 -0.29
CA GLU A 258 5.35 -16.39 -0.62
C GLU A 258 5.55 -17.33 0.56
N THR A 259 4.55 -18.19 0.83
CA THR A 259 4.63 -19.22 1.87
C THR A 259 5.84 -20.12 1.66
N GLY A 260 6.57 -20.42 2.73
CA GLY A 260 7.79 -21.23 2.72
C GLY A 260 9.05 -20.47 2.29
N LYS A 261 8.96 -19.17 1.96
CA LYS A 261 10.11 -18.35 1.56
C LYS A 261 10.41 -17.23 2.55
N ARG A 262 11.68 -16.82 2.62
CA ARG A 262 12.10 -15.63 3.35
C ARG A 262 11.60 -14.40 2.60
N PHE A 263 10.98 -13.48 3.31
CA PHE A 263 10.60 -12.18 2.76
C PHE A 263 11.83 -11.29 2.58
N VAL A 264 11.67 -10.23 1.81
CA VAL A 264 12.69 -9.19 1.62
C VAL A 264 12.16 -7.88 2.21
N GLU A 265 12.97 -7.21 3.03
CA GLU A 265 12.64 -5.87 3.51
C GLU A 265 12.70 -4.87 2.34
N ALA A 266 11.74 -3.97 2.29
CA ALA A 266 11.68 -2.91 1.29
C ALA A 266 12.02 -1.56 1.93
N GLU A 267 12.67 -0.69 1.16
CA GLU A 267 12.82 0.71 1.55
C GLU A 267 11.44 1.38 1.62
N GLN A 268 11.26 2.23 2.63
CA GLN A 268 10.02 2.97 2.82
C GLN A 268 9.74 3.87 1.61
N GLY A 269 8.54 3.77 1.06
CA GLY A 269 8.13 4.54 -0.13
C GLY A 269 8.49 3.91 -1.48
N SER A 270 9.15 2.74 -1.50
CA SER A 270 9.33 2.00 -2.76
C SER A 270 8.00 1.50 -3.33
N GLU A 271 7.92 1.37 -4.65
CA GLU A 271 6.70 0.99 -5.39
C GLU A 271 6.04 -0.32 -4.89
N HIS A 272 6.89 -1.27 -4.50
CA HIS A 272 6.46 -2.60 -4.04
C HIS A 272 6.40 -2.73 -2.52
N ALA A 273 6.66 -1.66 -1.76
CA ALA A 273 6.59 -1.68 -0.31
C ALA A 273 5.17 -1.98 0.19
N VAL A 274 5.07 -2.82 1.20
CA VAL A 274 3.87 -3.08 2.00
C VAL A 274 4.25 -3.07 3.47
N SER A 275 3.37 -2.53 4.32
CA SER A 275 3.64 -2.41 5.75
C SER A 275 2.74 -3.34 6.56
N PHE A 276 3.34 -4.14 7.43
CA PHE A 276 2.64 -5.02 8.37
C PHE A 276 2.99 -4.65 9.80
N VAL A 277 2.04 -4.81 10.71
CA VAL A 277 2.21 -4.49 12.13
C VAL A 277 2.48 -5.76 12.92
N GLU A 278 3.47 -5.69 13.81
CA GLU A 278 3.71 -6.73 14.80
C GLU A 278 2.53 -6.82 15.76
N VAL A 279 2.04 -8.03 16.01
CA VAL A 279 0.95 -8.33 16.96
C VAL A 279 1.46 -9.02 18.22
N GLY A 280 2.76 -8.82 18.48
CA GLY A 280 3.48 -9.23 19.67
C GLY A 280 3.65 -10.73 19.86
N LYS A 281 3.94 -11.13 21.10
CA LYS A 281 4.38 -12.49 21.42
C LYS A 281 3.20 -13.39 21.79
N PRO A 282 3.27 -14.71 21.53
CA PRO A 282 2.25 -15.66 21.95
C PRO A 282 1.95 -15.54 23.45
N VAL A 283 0.67 -15.50 23.80
CA VAL A 283 0.24 -15.38 25.19
C VAL A 283 0.43 -16.71 25.93
N LYS A 284 0.49 -16.64 27.26
CA LYS A 284 0.58 -17.85 28.09
C LYS A 284 -0.55 -18.83 27.71
N TYR A 285 -0.24 -20.13 27.68
CA TYR A 285 -1.17 -21.20 27.32
C TYR A 285 -1.62 -21.26 25.85
N CYS A 286 -1.08 -20.39 24.98
CA CYS A 286 -1.27 -20.46 23.53
C CYS A 286 0.10 -20.47 22.86
N ASN A 287 0.47 -21.60 22.25
CA ASN A 287 1.68 -21.71 21.44
C ASN A 287 1.35 -21.38 19.99
N VAL A 288 2.30 -20.75 19.30
CA VAL A 288 2.21 -20.42 17.87
C VAL A 288 3.39 -21.04 17.15
N ARG A 289 3.15 -21.58 15.95
CA ARG A 289 4.20 -21.94 15.00
C ARG A 289 3.83 -21.46 13.60
N ILE A 290 4.85 -21.28 12.77
CA ILE A 290 4.71 -20.96 11.35
C ILE A 290 5.11 -22.20 10.57
N CYS A 291 4.30 -22.57 9.58
CA CYS A 291 4.50 -23.76 8.76
C CYS A 291 4.40 -23.44 7.26
N ASP A 292 4.99 -24.28 6.43
CA ASP A 292 4.72 -24.27 4.99
C ASP A 292 3.32 -24.84 4.66
N ASP A 293 3.04 -25.08 3.37
CA ASP A 293 1.77 -25.64 2.90
C ASP A 293 1.62 -27.14 3.17
N GLN A 294 2.66 -27.80 3.68
CA GLN A 294 2.66 -29.20 4.09
C GLN A 294 2.58 -29.37 5.61
N ASP A 295 2.27 -28.29 6.34
CA ASP A 295 2.27 -28.21 7.80
C ASP A 295 3.63 -28.49 8.46
N ILE A 296 4.74 -28.32 7.72
CA ILE A 296 6.09 -28.49 8.25
C ILE A 296 6.54 -27.14 8.84
N PRO A 297 6.98 -27.11 10.12
CA PRO A 297 7.48 -25.87 10.73
C PRO A 297 8.65 -25.26 9.96
N VAL A 298 8.60 -23.94 9.77
CA VAL A 298 9.66 -23.16 9.12
C VAL A 298 10.44 -22.31 10.13
N GLU A 299 11.62 -21.82 9.74
CA GLU A 299 12.47 -20.96 10.57
C GLU A 299 11.87 -19.55 10.76
N GLU A 300 12.39 -18.80 11.74
CA GLU A 300 12.06 -17.37 11.87
C GLU A 300 12.41 -16.59 10.59
N LEU A 301 11.62 -15.54 10.34
CA LEU A 301 11.65 -14.70 9.14
C LEU A 301 11.30 -15.42 7.83
N VAL A 302 10.74 -16.64 7.91
CA VAL A 302 10.10 -17.32 6.77
C VAL A 302 8.60 -17.10 6.87
N LEU A 303 7.98 -16.70 5.76
CA LEU A 303 6.54 -16.52 5.68
C LEU A 303 5.84 -17.89 5.65
N GLY A 304 4.73 -18.04 6.36
CA GLY A 304 3.95 -19.27 6.28
C GLY A 304 2.62 -19.26 7.03
N ASN A 305 1.97 -20.40 7.02
CA ASN A 305 0.68 -20.65 7.65
C ASN A 305 0.82 -20.64 9.17
N ILE A 306 -0.03 -19.86 9.84
CA ILE A 306 -0.05 -19.76 11.30
C ILE A 306 -0.85 -20.93 11.87
N GLN A 307 -0.26 -21.60 12.86
CA GLN A 307 -0.90 -22.69 13.58
C GLN A 307 -0.80 -22.45 15.08
N ILE A 308 -1.86 -22.80 15.81
CA ILE A 308 -1.95 -22.58 17.26
C ILE A 308 -2.25 -23.87 18.02
N HIS A 309 -1.73 -23.97 19.24
CA HIS A 309 -1.98 -25.10 20.13
C HIS A 309 -1.83 -24.69 21.60
N GLY A 310 -2.75 -25.12 22.46
CA GLY A 310 -2.61 -24.93 23.91
C GLY A 310 -3.95 -25.00 24.65
N LEU A 311 -3.92 -24.70 25.95
CA LEU A 311 -5.10 -24.85 26.81
C LEU A 311 -6.19 -23.80 26.55
N SER A 312 -5.86 -22.68 25.91
CA SER A 312 -6.86 -21.69 25.47
C SER A 312 -7.43 -21.98 24.08
N VAL A 313 -6.93 -23.02 23.38
CA VAL A 313 -7.34 -23.36 22.01
C VAL A 313 -8.48 -24.37 22.03
N THR A 314 -9.44 -24.18 21.13
CA THR A 314 -10.60 -25.06 20.97
C THR A 314 -10.21 -26.49 20.58
N ASN A 315 -11.02 -27.46 21.00
CA ASN A 315 -10.94 -28.84 20.53
C ASN A 315 -11.67 -29.09 19.20
N GLY A 316 -12.45 -28.11 18.71
CA GLY A 316 -13.12 -28.22 17.41
C GLY A 316 -14.44 -27.46 17.29
N TYR A 317 -15.22 -27.88 16.30
CA TYR A 317 -16.50 -27.27 15.97
C TYR A 317 -17.67 -28.16 16.37
N TYR A 318 -18.69 -27.54 16.96
CA TYR A 318 -19.87 -28.21 17.46
C TYR A 318 -20.63 -28.92 16.33
N ASN A 319 -20.91 -30.21 16.52
CA ASN A 319 -21.60 -31.07 15.55
C ASN A 319 -21.01 -31.01 14.13
N ASN A 320 -19.70 -30.79 14.00
CA ASN A 320 -19.04 -30.69 12.70
C ASN A 320 -17.66 -31.39 12.69
N PRO A 321 -17.64 -32.74 12.69
CA PRO A 321 -16.41 -33.52 12.70
C PRO A 321 -15.53 -33.23 11.47
N THR A 322 -16.13 -33.09 10.29
CA THR A 322 -15.41 -32.79 9.04
C THR A 322 -14.67 -31.45 9.11
N ALA A 323 -15.31 -30.39 9.61
CA ALA A 323 -14.62 -29.11 9.78
C ALA A 323 -13.55 -29.17 10.88
N THR A 324 -13.79 -29.96 11.93
CA THR A 324 -12.85 -30.15 13.03
C THR A 324 -11.58 -30.84 12.56
N GLU A 325 -11.72 -31.94 11.82
CA GLU A 325 -10.61 -32.69 11.24
C GLU A 325 -9.81 -31.83 10.26
N ARG A 326 -10.48 -31.06 9.38
CA ARG A 326 -9.81 -30.14 8.44
C ARG A 326 -9.06 -29.01 9.13
N ALA A 327 -9.56 -28.51 10.26
CA ALA A 327 -8.90 -27.45 11.00
C ALA A 327 -7.70 -27.94 11.80
N ARG A 328 -7.58 -29.26 12.04
CA ARG A 328 -6.51 -29.83 12.87
C ARG A 328 -5.45 -30.53 12.04
N THR A 329 -4.20 -30.35 12.43
CA THR A 329 -3.08 -31.14 11.92
C THR A 329 -3.06 -32.51 12.60
N THR A 330 -2.28 -33.44 12.03
CA THR A 330 -2.13 -34.80 12.58
C THR A 330 -1.49 -34.80 13.97
N ASP A 331 -0.64 -33.83 14.26
CA ASP A 331 -0.02 -33.60 15.57
C ASP A 331 -0.82 -32.66 16.49
N GLY A 332 -2.05 -32.31 16.10
CA GLY A 332 -3.06 -31.73 16.99
C GLY A 332 -3.13 -30.21 17.07
N TRP A 333 -2.35 -29.50 16.24
CA TRP A 333 -2.41 -28.04 16.10
C TRP A 333 -3.64 -27.60 15.30
N VAL A 334 -4.14 -26.40 15.57
CA VAL A 334 -5.24 -25.78 14.83
C VAL A 334 -4.67 -24.84 13.77
N ARG A 335 -5.01 -25.08 12.50
CA ARG A 335 -4.72 -24.19 11.37
C ARG A 335 -5.64 -22.97 11.46
N THR A 336 -5.07 -21.77 11.62
CA THR A 336 -5.88 -20.54 11.74
C THR A 336 -6.44 -20.09 10.38
N GLY A 337 -5.75 -20.45 9.30
CA GLY A 337 -6.00 -19.94 7.94
C GLY A 337 -5.45 -18.54 7.69
N ASP A 338 -4.69 -18.01 8.65
CA ASP A 338 -3.95 -16.75 8.55
C ASP A 338 -2.48 -17.04 8.24
N VAL A 339 -1.82 -16.11 7.54
CA VAL A 339 -0.42 -16.21 7.08
C VAL A 339 0.40 -15.12 7.77
N GLY A 340 1.64 -15.45 8.13
CA GLY A 340 2.53 -14.55 8.83
C GLY A 340 3.92 -15.11 9.02
N PHE A 341 4.73 -14.43 9.83
CA PHE A 341 6.06 -14.89 10.21
C PHE A 341 6.35 -14.54 11.66
N MET A 342 7.39 -15.17 12.21
CA MET A 342 7.93 -14.84 13.52
C MET A 342 9.24 -14.07 13.37
N ASN A 343 9.44 -13.05 14.20
CA ASN A 343 10.72 -12.36 14.37
C ASN A 343 10.99 -12.18 15.86
N GLN A 344 12.09 -12.74 16.39
CA GLN A 344 12.47 -12.62 17.79
C GLN A 344 11.32 -13.01 18.76
N GLY A 345 10.58 -14.06 18.40
CA GLY A 345 9.43 -14.54 19.16
C GLY A 345 8.15 -13.70 19.06
N ALA A 346 8.13 -12.60 18.29
CA ALA A 346 6.94 -11.83 18.00
C ALA A 346 6.32 -12.20 16.64
N LEU A 347 5.00 -12.17 16.58
CA LEU A 347 4.21 -12.56 15.43
C LEU A 347 3.86 -11.34 14.57
N VAL A 348 3.95 -11.50 13.24
CA VAL A 348 3.47 -10.53 12.26
C VAL A 348 2.47 -11.22 11.34
N ILE A 349 1.28 -10.63 11.18
CA ILE A 349 0.24 -11.15 10.28
C ILE A 349 0.33 -10.44 8.94
N THR A 350 0.48 -11.19 7.85
CA THR A 350 0.50 -10.62 6.50
C THR A 350 -0.80 -10.81 5.74
N GLY A 351 -1.65 -11.76 6.13
CA GLY A 351 -2.95 -11.91 5.50
C GLY A 351 -3.66 -13.21 5.83
N ARG A 352 -4.59 -13.58 4.94
CA ARG A 352 -5.37 -14.82 5.01
C ARG A 352 -5.13 -15.66 3.77
N THR A 353 -4.84 -16.95 3.95
CA THR A 353 -4.54 -17.86 2.82
C THR A 353 -5.61 -17.84 1.74
N LYS A 354 -6.88 -17.65 2.12
CA LYS A 354 -8.03 -17.61 1.20
C LYS A 354 -8.37 -16.25 0.60
N ASP A 355 -7.82 -15.19 1.19
CA ASP A 355 -8.08 -13.82 0.74
C ASP A 355 -6.92 -13.31 -0.14
N ILE A 356 -5.77 -14.01 -0.18
CA ILE A 356 -4.65 -13.69 -1.08
C ILE A 356 -5.10 -13.90 -2.52
N ILE A 357 -4.91 -12.87 -3.35
CA ILE A 357 -5.21 -12.85 -4.78
C ILE A 357 -3.91 -13.16 -5.53
N PHE A 358 -3.96 -14.03 -6.53
CA PHE A 358 -2.79 -14.46 -7.30
C PHE A 358 -2.82 -13.87 -8.71
N ILE A 359 -2.02 -12.83 -8.96
CA ILE A 359 -1.94 -12.15 -10.27
C ILE A 359 -0.52 -12.28 -10.82
N ASN A 360 -0.36 -12.85 -12.01
CA ASN A 360 0.94 -12.98 -12.69
C ASN A 360 2.06 -13.62 -11.83
N GLY A 361 1.70 -14.58 -10.96
CA GLY A 361 2.64 -15.25 -10.06
C GLY A 361 3.03 -14.44 -8.82
N GLN A 362 2.32 -13.35 -8.52
CA GLN A 362 2.52 -12.53 -7.32
C GLN A 362 1.33 -12.63 -6.36
N ASN A 363 1.64 -12.64 -5.06
CA ASN A 363 0.65 -12.61 -3.99
C ASN A 363 0.21 -11.18 -3.72
N ILE A 364 -1.05 -10.90 -4.02
CA ILE A 364 -1.69 -9.61 -3.85
C ILE A 364 -2.66 -9.69 -2.68
N TYR A 365 -2.44 -8.84 -1.69
CA TYR A 365 -3.29 -8.80 -0.51
C TYR A 365 -4.39 -7.74 -0.69
N PRO A 366 -5.68 -8.10 -0.60
CA PRO A 366 -6.76 -7.16 -0.86
C PRO A 366 -6.73 -5.91 0.03
N HIS A 367 -6.30 -6.07 1.28
CA HIS A 367 -6.22 -4.97 2.24
C HIS A 367 -5.18 -3.90 1.84
N ASP A 368 -4.17 -4.25 1.05
CA ASP A 368 -3.24 -3.25 0.53
C ASP A 368 -3.87 -2.39 -0.55
N ILE A 369 -4.61 -3.01 -1.48
CA ILE A 369 -5.33 -2.27 -2.51
C ILE A 369 -6.37 -1.35 -1.85
N GLU A 370 -7.07 -1.85 -0.83
CA GLU A 370 -8.01 -1.05 -0.03
C GLU A 370 -7.29 0.13 0.63
N ARG A 371 -6.14 -0.09 1.29
CA ARG A 371 -5.35 0.96 1.94
C ARG A 371 -4.85 2.01 0.96
N VAL A 372 -4.39 1.61 -0.22
CA VAL A 372 -3.93 2.55 -1.26
C VAL A 372 -5.12 3.32 -1.85
N ALA A 373 -6.27 2.68 -2.03
CA ALA A 373 -7.50 3.37 -2.43
C ALA A 373 -7.91 4.43 -1.39
N GLU A 374 -7.77 4.12 -0.10
CA GLU A 374 -8.10 5.03 1.01
C GLU A 374 -7.19 6.27 1.11
N GLU A 375 -6.11 6.35 0.32
CA GLU A 375 -5.32 7.59 0.18
C GLU A 375 -6.07 8.67 -0.61
N LEU A 376 -7.05 8.28 -1.43
CA LEU A 376 -7.90 9.23 -2.14
C LEU A 376 -9.02 9.70 -1.20
N GLU A 377 -9.18 11.02 -1.03
CA GLU A 377 -10.14 11.62 -0.08
C GLU A 377 -11.59 11.12 -0.24
N GLN A 378 -11.94 10.63 -1.43
CA GLN A 378 -13.26 10.11 -1.73
C GLN A 378 -13.52 8.69 -1.22
N PHE A 379 -12.50 7.93 -0.81
CA PHE A 379 -12.63 6.56 -0.34
C PHE A 379 -12.32 6.48 1.16
N ASP A 380 -13.36 6.48 1.99
CA ASP A 380 -13.16 6.41 3.43
C ASP A 380 -12.73 5.00 3.90
N LEU A 381 -11.96 4.96 4.99
CA LEU A 381 -11.58 3.73 5.67
C LEU A 381 -12.80 2.83 5.95
N GLY A 382 -12.69 1.56 5.59
CA GLY A 382 -13.75 0.60 5.89
C GLY A 382 -14.97 0.69 4.96
N LYS A 383 -14.89 1.50 3.89
CA LYS A 383 -15.90 1.69 2.83
C LYS A 383 -15.47 1.19 1.44
N VAL A 384 -14.28 0.61 1.33
CA VAL A 384 -13.78 -0.07 0.14
C VAL A 384 -13.54 -1.52 0.49
N ALA A 385 -13.91 -2.46 -0.37
CA ALA A 385 -13.57 -3.87 -0.22
C ALA A 385 -13.07 -4.42 -1.56
N VAL A 386 -11.95 -5.13 -1.56
CA VAL A 386 -11.34 -5.71 -2.76
C VAL A 386 -11.40 -7.23 -2.66
N CYS A 387 -11.62 -7.92 -3.77
CA CYS A 387 -11.48 -9.38 -3.83
C CYS A 387 -10.91 -9.83 -5.18
N GLY A 388 -10.31 -11.02 -5.17
CA GLY A 388 -9.94 -11.74 -6.37
C GLY A 388 -11.18 -12.38 -6.98
N VAL A 389 -11.27 -12.35 -8.31
CA VAL A 389 -12.28 -13.09 -9.06
C VAL A 389 -11.58 -13.93 -10.10
N SER A 390 -11.95 -15.21 -10.20
CA SER A 390 -11.33 -16.13 -11.16
C SER A 390 -11.85 -15.85 -12.57
N ASN A 391 -10.93 -15.73 -13.53
CA ASN A 391 -11.27 -15.78 -14.94
C ASN A 391 -11.27 -17.24 -15.41
N THR A 392 -12.45 -17.79 -15.67
CA THR A 392 -12.64 -19.20 -16.05
C THR A 392 -12.05 -19.57 -17.41
N LEU A 393 -11.74 -18.58 -18.27
CA LEU A 393 -11.17 -18.81 -19.60
C LEU A 393 -9.63 -18.86 -19.58
N THR A 394 -8.99 -18.07 -18.72
CA THR A 394 -7.53 -17.94 -18.65
C THR A 394 -6.91 -18.65 -17.44
N GLY A 395 -7.73 -19.00 -16.44
CA GLY A 395 -7.28 -19.55 -15.16
C GLY A 395 -6.55 -18.53 -14.28
N SER A 396 -6.53 -17.25 -14.66
CA SER A 396 -5.91 -16.15 -13.91
C SER A 396 -6.93 -15.46 -13.00
N GLU A 397 -6.49 -14.90 -11.87
CA GLU A 397 -7.34 -14.04 -11.06
C GLU A 397 -7.25 -12.58 -11.52
N SER A 398 -8.34 -11.85 -11.33
CA SER A 398 -8.40 -10.40 -11.52
C SER A 398 -8.94 -9.73 -10.25
N THR A 399 -8.65 -8.45 -10.06
CA THR A 399 -9.09 -7.68 -8.88
C THR A 399 -10.37 -6.91 -9.18
N VAL A 400 -11.37 -7.05 -8.31
CA VAL A 400 -12.58 -6.25 -8.33
C VAL A 400 -12.67 -5.46 -7.03
N MET A 401 -12.92 -4.16 -7.16
CA MET A 401 -13.09 -3.24 -6.04
C MET A 401 -14.55 -2.85 -5.88
N PHE A 402 -15.08 -2.97 -4.67
CA PHE A 402 -16.42 -2.56 -4.31
C PHE A 402 -16.37 -1.36 -3.37
N VAL A 403 -17.13 -0.32 -3.70
CA VAL A 403 -17.12 0.94 -2.94
C VAL A 403 -18.51 1.22 -2.39
N LEU A 404 -18.60 1.51 -1.09
CA LEU A 404 -19.84 1.95 -0.47
C LEU A 404 -20.28 3.30 -1.03
N PHE A 405 -21.27 3.29 -1.93
CA PHE A 405 -21.76 4.48 -2.60
C PHE A 405 -23.28 4.44 -2.75
N LYS A 406 -23.96 5.51 -2.32
CA LYS A 406 -25.44 5.57 -2.25
C LYS A 406 -26.09 6.49 -3.28
N LYS A 407 -25.29 7.25 -4.05
CA LYS A 407 -25.79 8.13 -5.12
C LYS A 407 -25.92 7.35 -6.43
N ASP A 408 -26.33 8.03 -7.51
CA ASP A 408 -26.45 7.43 -8.84
C ASP A 408 -25.10 7.00 -9.43
N VAL A 409 -25.15 6.08 -10.42
CA VAL A 409 -23.95 5.55 -11.08
C VAL A 409 -23.19 6.66 -11.82
N GLN A 410 -23.87 7.68 -12.34
CA GLN A 410 -23.25 8.80 -13.06
C GLN A 410 -22.25 9.55 -12.17
N ALA A 411 -22.63 9.85 -10.92
CA ALA A 411 -21.77 10.49 -9.92
C ALA A 411 -20.66 9.57 -9.39
N PHE A 412 -20.67 8.29 -9.77
CA PHE A 412 -19.65 7.31 -9.40
C PHE A 412 -18.52 7.19 -10.43
N ILE A 413 -18.74 7.62 -11.68
CA ILE A 413 -17.79 7.42 -12.78
C ILE A 413 -16.41 8.05 -12.51
N SER A 414 -16.34 9.24 -11.91
CA SER A 414 -15.03 9.86 -11.59
C SER A 414 -14.23 9.01 -10.61
N ARG A 415 -14.90 8.43 -9.60
CA ARG A 415 -14.29 7.53 -8.61
C ARG A 415 -13.74 6.27 -9.26
N VAL A 416 -14.41 5.74 -10.28
CA VAL A 416 -13.92 4.57 -11.04
C VAL A 416 -12.59 4.90 -11.72
N ARG A 417 -12.50 6.03 -12.44
CA ARG A 417 -11.27 6.43 -13.14
C ARG A 417 -10.13 6.71 -12.17
N GLU A 418 -10.39 7.52 -11.16
CA GLU A 418 -9.38 7.89 -10.17
C GLU A 418 -8.87 6.68 -9.39
N ALA A 419 -9.75 5.75 -9.00
CA ALA A 419 -9.33 4.51 -8.37
C ALA A 419 -8.45 3.65 -9.29
N LYS A 420 -8.89 3.40 -10.53
CA LYS A 420 -8.14 2.60 -11.49
C LYS A 420 -6.75 3.20 -11.74
N ALA A 421 -6.68 4.52 -11.98
CA ALA A 421 -5.43 5.23 -12.22
C ALA A 421 -4.51 5.22 -11.00
N HIS A 422 -5.03 5.53 -9.81
CA HIS A 422 -4.24 5.60 -8.58
C HIS A 422 -3.68 4.23 -8.17
N ILE A 423 -4.50 3.17 -8.22
CA ILE A 423 -4.05 1.81 -7.91
C ILE A 423 -3.02 1.33 -8.93
N GLN A 424 -3.23 1.60 -10.23
CA GLN A 424 -2.24 1.26 -11.25
C GLN A 424 -0.92 1.99 -11.02
N GLN A 425 -0.95 3.29 -10.75
CA GLN A 425 0.24 4.11 -10.53
C GLN A 425 1.00 3.72 -9.25
N ARG A 426 0.28 3.42 -8.16
CA ARG A 426 0.89 3.15 -6.85
C ARG A 426 1.27 1.70 -6.63
N MET A 427 0.62 0.78 -7.32
CA MET A 427 0.81 -0.65 -7.08
C MET A 427 1.20 -1.46 -8.30
N GLY A 428 1.09 -0.90 -9.51
CA GLY A 428 1.25 -1.64 -10.76
C GLY A 428 0.13 -2.67 -11.00
N ILE A 429 -1.00 -2.55 -10.30
CA ILE A 429 -2.13 -3.50 -10.34
C ILE A 429 -3.29 -2.88 -11.12
N GLU A 430 -3.77 -3.60 -12.13
CA GLU A 430 -4.95 -3.20 -12.87
C GLU A 430 -6.21 -3.73 -12.17
N LEU A 431 -7.15 -2.83 -11.82
CA LEU A 431 -8.48 -3.23 -11.35
C LEU A 431 -9.35 -3.57 -12.56
N LYS A 432 -9.85 -4.81 -12.62
CA LYS A 432 -10.85 -5.23 -13.61
C LYS A 432 -12.05 -4.28 -13.55
N SER A 433 -12.62 -4.13 -12.35
CA SER A 433 -13.85 -3.36 -12.15
C SER A 433 -13.87 -2.63 -10.82
N VAL A 434 -14.52 -1.47 -10.83
CA VAL A 434 -14.81 -0.67 -9.64
C VAL A 434 -16.31 -0.47 -9.58
N LEU A 435 -16.96 -1.04 -8.56
CA LEU A 435 -18.41 -1.18 -8.51
C LEU A 435 -19.01 -0.49 -7.28
N PRO A 436 -20.11 0.28 -7.44
CA PRO A 436 -20.80 0.89 -6.31
C PRO A 436 -21.68 -0.16 -5.63
N ILE A 437 -21.62 -0.21 -4.30
CA ILE A 437 -22.48 -1.06 -3.46
C ILE A 437 -23.17 -0.25 -2.37
N LYS A 438 -24.39 -0.64 -2.02
CA LYS A 438 -25.16 0.04 -0.97
C LYS A 438 -24.75 -0.37 0.45
N GLN A 439 -24.11 -1.53 0.57
CA GLN A 439 -23.65 -2.10 1.84
C GLN A 439 -22.48 -3.06 1.61
N ILE A 440 -21.41 -2.90 2.39
CA ILE A 440 -20.32 -3.90 2.46
C ILE A 440 -20.77 -5.04 3.37
N PRO A 441 -20.75 -6.31 2.91
CA PRO A 441 -20.95 -7.46 3.76
C PRO A 441 -19.87 -7.50 4.85
N LYS A 442 -20.27 -7.30 6.10
CA LYS A 442 -19.41 -7.43 7.26
C LYS A 442 -19.87 -8.60 8.13
N THR A 443 -18.92 -9.25 8.76
CA THR A 443 -19.18 -10.14 9.90
C THR A 443 -19.83 -9.31 11.00
N THR A 444 -20.39 -9.97 12.01
CA THR A 444 -20.92 -9.26 13.17
C THR A 444 -19.82 -8.43 13.86
N SER A 445 -18.53 -8.78 13.69
CA SER A 445 -17.37 -8.17 14.37
C SER A 445 -16.79 -6.98 13.60
N GLY A 446 -17.38 -6.62 12.46
CA GLY A 446 -16.88 -5.57 11.57
C GLY A 446 -15.94 -6.06 10.45
N LYS A 447 -15.38 -7.28 10.53
CA LYS A 447 -14.51 -7.84 9.48
C LYS A 447 -15.25 -7.94 8.14
N PHE A 448 -14.61 -7.60 7.02
CA PHE A 448 -15.23 -7.77 5.71
C PHE A 448 -15.44 -9.24 5.34
N GLN A 449 -16.52 -9.53 4.62
CA GLN A 449 -16.80 -10.83 4.03
C GLN A 449 -16.56 -10.78 2.52
N ARG A 450 -15.29 -10.67 2.11
CA ARG A 450 -14.87 -10.56 0.70
C ARG A 450 -15.39 -11.71 -0.16
N TYR A 451 -15.37 -12.93 0.37
CA TYR A 451 -15.94 -14.11 -0.31
C TYR A 451 -17.40 -13.91 -0.76
N ARG A 452 -18.23 -13.16 -0.01
CA ARG A 452 -19.62 -12.91 -0.42
C ARG A 452 -19.71 -11.93 -1.58
N LEU A 453 -18.80 -10.96 -1.64
CA LEU A 453 -18.73 -10.03 -2.76
C LEU A 453 -18.26 -10.77 -4.01
N GLN A 454 -17.25 -11.63 -3.86
CA GLN A 454 -16.78 -12.53 -4.90
C GLN A 454 -17.90 -13.44 -5.41
N GLU A 455 -18.59 -14.19 -4.54
CA GLU A 455 -19.70 -15.08 -4.92
C GLU A 455 -20.83 -14.32 -5.67
N ARG A 456 -21.18 -13.12 -5.21
CA ARG A 456 -22.21 -12.28 -5.85
C ARG A 456 -21.77 -11.78 -7.22
N TYR A 457 -20.49 -11.46 -7.37
CA TYR A 457 -19.91 -11.06 -8.64
C TYR A 457 -19.83 -12.23 -9.62
N GLU A 458 -19.35 -13.39 -9.18
CA GLU A 458 -19.32 -14.61 -9.99
C GLU A 458 -20.72 -15.12 -10.36
N ALA A 459 -21.74 -14.81 -9.56
CA ALA A 459 -23.15 -15.08 -9.86
C ALA A 459 -23.79 -14.06 -10.82
N GLY A 460 -23.06 -13.05 -11.29
CA GLY A 460 -23.53 -12.05 -12.25
C GLY A 460 -24.43 -10.96 -11.66
N GLU A 461 -24.46 -10.78 -10.33
CA GLU A 461 -25.34 -9.78 -9.70
C GLU A 461 -24.98 -8.34 -10.10
N PHE A 462 -23.73 -8.09 -10.50
CA PHE A 462 -23.22 -6.76 -10.85
C PHE A 462 -23.14 -6.48 -12.34
N ASP A 463 -23.39 -7.47 -13.22
CA ASP A 463 -23.20 -7.36 -14.68
C ASP A 463 -23.88 -6.13 -15.27
N SER A 464 -25.13 -5.87 -14.89
CA SER A 464 -25.87 -4.69 -15.38
C SER A 464 -25.25 -3.35 -14.98
N VAL A 465 -24.70 -3.26 -13.76
CA VAL A 465 -24.08 -2.03 -13.25
C VAL A 465 -22.69 -1.88 -13.86
N GLU A 466 -21.94 -2.97 -13.96
CA GLU A 466 -20.65 -3.04 -14.63
C GLU A 466 -20.77 -2.60 -16.09
N GLN A 467 -21.70 -3.19 -16.86
CA GLN A 467 -21.99 -2.79 -18.24
C GLN A 467 -22.44 -1.33 -18.34
N SER A 468 -23.25 -0.84 -17.39
CA SER A 468 -23.65 0.57 -17.36
C SER A 468 -22.45 1.49 -17.14
N ILE A 469 -21.51 1.12 -16.27
CA ILE A 469 -20.29 1.88 -16.00
C ILE A 469 -19.39 1.85 -17.24
N GLU A 470 -19.17 0.69 -17.85
CA GLU A 470 -18.41 0.53 -19.09
C GLU A 470 -19.01 1.37 -20.21
N ASN A 471 -20.34 1.31 -20.39
CA ASN A 471 -21.04 2.13 -21.37
C ASN A 471 -20.89 3.61 -21.06
N MET A 472 -21.03 4.07 -19.81
CA MET A 472 -20.86 5.48 -19.45
C MET A 472 -19.43 5.97 -19.62
N LEU A 473 -18.44 5.11 -19.33
CA LEU A 473 -17.03 5.36 -19.62
C LEU A 473 -16.83 5.50 -21.13
N ALA A 474 -17.38 4.60 -21.94
CA ALA A 474 -17.34 4.66 -23.41
C ALA A 474 -18.11 5.88 -23.99
N HIS A 475 -19.31 6.19 -23.51
CA HIS A 475 -20.13 7.32 -23.99
C HIS A 475 -19.52 8.67 -23.61
N SER A 476 -18.78 8.74 -22.49
CA SER A 476 -17.99 9.93 -22.14
C SER A 476 -16.82 10.18 -23.11
N HIS A 477 -16.38 9.15 -23.86
CA HIS A 477 -15.51 9.30 -25.01
C HIS A 477 -16.30 9.72 -26.27
N GLU A 478 -17.51 9.19 -26.51
CA GLU A 478 -18.30 9.51 -27.72
C GLU A 478 -18.98 10.89 -27.74
N THR A 479 -19.33 11.48 -26.58
CA THR A 479 -19.95 12.83 -26.48
C THR A 479 -18.94 13.96 -26.27
N LYS A 480 -17.64 13.65 -26.30
CA LYS A 480 -16.59 14.68 -26.25
C LYS A 480 -16.62 15.45 -27.57
N GLU A 481 -16.68 16.78 -27.51
CA GLU A 481 -16.27 17.59 -28.66
C GLU A 481 -14.79 17.28 -28.93
N THR A 482 -14.54 16.34 -29.83
CA THR A 482 -13.18 15.99 -30.24
C THR A 482 -12.63 17.14 -31.05
N LEU A 483 -11.51 17.71 -30.62
CA LEU A 483 -10.76 18.63 -31.45
C LEU A 483 -10.41 17.92 -32.77
N PRO A 484 -10.73 18.49 -33.93
CA PRO A 484 -10.41 17.87 -35.21
C PRO A 484 -8.89 17.74 -35.36
N ALA A 485 -8.45 16.69 -36.05
CA ALA A 485 -7.05 16.53 -36.44
C ALA A 485 -6.56 17.81 -37.15
N ARG A 486 -5.43 18.35 -36.70
CA ARG A 486 -4.88 19.61 -37.19
C ARG A 486 -4.10 19.44 -38.49
N ASP A 487 -3.59 18.22 -38.74
CA ASP A 487 -2.84 17.87 -39.93
C ASP A 487 -2.95 16.39 -40.29
N SER A 488 -2.27 15.99 -41.37
CA SER A 488 -2.24 14.62 -41.87
C SER A 488 -1.55 13.63 -40.93
N ILE A 489 -0.69 14.08 -40.00
CA ILE A 489 -0.01 13.21 -39.04
C ILE A 489 -1.01 12.80 -37.95
N GLU A 490 -1.68 13.77 -37.34
CA GLU A 490 -2.73 13.50 -36.35
C GLU A 490 -3.85 12.66 -36.95
N GLN A 491 -4.26 12.96 -38.18
CA GLN A 491 -5.31 12.20 -38.85
C GLN A 491 -4.88 10.74 -39.08
N LYS A 492 -3.62 10.52 -39.46
CA LYS A 492 -3.12 9.16 -39.67
C LYS A 492 -2.99 8.37 -38.36
N LEU A 493 -2.59 9.03 -37.28
CA LEU A 493 -2.50 8.42 -35.96
C LEU A 493 -3.88 8.06 -35.40
N ILE A 494 -4.90 8.91 -35.60
CA ILE A 494 -6.29 8.58 -35.27
C ILE A 494 -6.72 7.31 -36.02
N GLU A 495 -6.50 7.23 -37.33
CA GLU A 495 -6.84 6.04 -38.13
C GLU A 495 -6.17 4.77 -37.57
N ILE A 496 -4.89 4.86 -37.21
CA ILE A 496 -4.14 3.73 -36.64
C ILE A 496 -4.77 3.29 -35.32
N VAL A 497 -5.04 4.24 -34.41
CA VAL A 497 -5.64 3.93 -33.10
C VAL A 497 -7.02 3.32 -33.27
N GLU A 498 -7.92 3.94 -34.04
CA GLU A 498 -9.27 3.42 -34.30
C GLU A 498 -9.23 2.01 -34.93
N SER A 499 -8.29 1.76 -35.85
CA SER A 499 -8.17 0.44 -36.50
C SER A 499 -7.72 -0.68 -35.56
N VAL A 500 -6.83 -0.39 -34.60
CA VAL A 500 -6.29 -1.41 -33.67
C VAL A 500 -7.17 -1.59 -32.45
N THR A 501 -7.81 -0.51 -31.98
CA THR A 501 -8.58 -0.51 -30.73
C THR A 501 -10.07 -0.73 -30.92
N GLU A 502 -10.57 -0.71 -32.15
CA GLU A 502 -11.99 -0.71 -32.51
C GLU A 502 -12.78 0.48 -31.92
N LEU A 503 -12.10 1.48 -31.34
CA LEU A 503 -12.71 2.71 -30.87
C LEU A 503 -13.18 3.56 -32.07
N ARG A 504 -14.21 4.38 -31.83
CA ARG A 504 -14.72 5.36 -32.80
C ARG A 504 -14.66 6.75 -32.21
N ASN A 505 -14.37 7.75 -33.04
CA ASN A 505 -14.26 9.16 -32.67
C ASN A 505 -13.12 9.42 -31.67
N VAL A 506 -11.92 8.89 -31.94
CA VAL A 506 -10.75 9.17 -31.10
C VAL A 506 -10.33 10.64 -31.27
N GLY A 507 -10.40 11.42 -30.17
CA GLY A 507 -9.95 12.80 -30.15
C GLY A 507 -8.44 12.93 -30.00
N ILE A 508 -7.85 13.99 -30.56
CA ILE A 508 -6.39 14.18 -30.52
C ILE A 508 -5.82 14.26 -29.09
N SER A 509 -6.61 14.74 -28.12
CA SER A 509 -6.21 14.91 -26.72
C SER A 509 -6.75 13.83 -25.79
N ASP A 510 -7.34 12.76 -26.32
CA ASP A 510 -7.84 11.67 -25.49
C ASP A 510 -6.69 10.94 -24.78
N ASN A 511 -6.88 10.64 -23.50
CA ASN A 511 -5.99 9.79 -22.73
C ASN A 511 -6.27 8.34 -23.12
N LEU A 512 -5.54 7.87 -24.12
CA LEU A 512 -5.63 6.56 -24.71
C LEU A 512 -5.41 5.44 -23.68
N ALA A 513 -4.57 5.65 -22.65
CA ALA A 513 -4.36 4.64 -21.60
C ALA A 513 -5.66 4.28 -20.83
N GLU A 514 -6.62 5.20 -20.74
CA GLU A 514 -7.92 4.94 -20.08
C GLU A 514 -8.86 4.08 -20.93
N ALA A 515 -8.57 3.88 -22.22
CA ALA A 515 -9.42 3.16 -23.16
C ALA A 515 -9.10 1.65 -23.29
N GLY A 516 -8.33 1.07 -22.35
CA GLY A 516 -8.07 -0.38 -22.30
C GLY A 516 -6.93 -0.86 -23.21
N PHE A 517 -5.81 -0.14 -23.18
CA PHE A 517 -4.58 -0.47 -23.89
C PHE A 517 -3.85 -1.60 -23.16
N ASP A 518 -4.08 -2.84 -23.57
CA ASP A 518 -3.20 -3.95 -23.17
C ASP A 518 -1.86 -3.89 -23.94
N SER A 519 -0.84 -4.58 -23.42
CA SER A 519 0.51 -4.59 -24.02
C SER A 519 0.52 -5.12 -25.47
N LEU A 520 -0.48 -5.92 -25.87
CA LEU A 520 -0.61 -6.44 -27.22
C LEU A 520 -1.07 -5.33 -28.18
N LYS A 521 -2.10 -4.56 -27.82
CA LYS A 521 -2.61 -3.42 -28.58
C LYS A 521 -1.56 -2.32 -28.71
N VAL A 522 -0.82 -2.00 -27.64
CA VAL A 522 0.29 -1.02 -27.71
C VAL A 522 1.35 -1.45 -28.73
N THR A 523 1.69 -2.74 -28.74
CA THR A 523 2.68 -3.29 -29.70
C THR A 523 2.17 -3.20 -31.14
N GLN A 524 0.89 -3.50 -31.37
CA GLN A 524 0.26 -3.39 -32.69
C GLN A 524 0.16 -1.93 -33.17
N ILE A 525 -0.23 -1.01 -32.31
CA ILE A 525 -0.24 0.44 -32.60
C ILE A 525 1.17 0.92 -32.94
N HIS A 526 2.17 0.56 -32.13
CA HIS A 526 3.56 0.92 -32.41
C HIS A 526 4.02 0.37 -33.76
N GLN A 527 3.70 -0.90 -34.09
CA GLN A 527 4.05 -1.48 -35.38
C GLN A 527 3.45 -0.67 -36.55
N SER A 528 2.18 -0.31 -36.48
CA SER A 528 1.52 0.49 -37.51
C SER A 528 2.05 1.93 -37.58
N ILE A 529 2.45 2.52 -36.44
CA ILE A 529 3.12 3.82 -36.42
C ILE A 529 4.51 3.72 -37.04
N GLU A 530 5.28 2.67 -36.76
CA GLU A 530 6.62 2.47 -37.31
C GLU A 530 6.57 2.24 -38.83
N GLU A 531 5.52 1.59 -39.34
CA GLU A 531 5.28 1.45 -40.78
C GLU A 531 4.95 2.81 -41.44
N ALA A 532 4.18 3.67 -40.77
CA ALA A 532 3.77 4.97 -41.30
C ALA A 532 4.83 6.08 -41.09
N PHE A 533 5.60 6.01 -40.01
CA PHE A 533 6.57 7.00 -39.56
C PHE A 533 7.85 6.31 -39.03
N PRO A 534 8.66 5.69 -39.91
CA PRO A 534 9.81 4.88 -39.50
C PRO A 534 10.80 5.64 -38.61
N GLY A 535 11.11 5.08 -37.44
CA GLY A 535 12.09 5.61 -36.49
C GLY A 535 11.72 6.95 -35.84
N LYS A 536 10.47 7.42 -35.98
CA LYS A 536 10.00 8.72 -35.46
C LYS A 536 9.33 8.63 -34.09
N LEU A 537 8.83 7.46 -33.67
CA LEU A 537 8.24 7.25 -32.35
C LEU A 537 8.78 5.95 -31.73
N ALA A 538 9.28 5.98 -30.49
CA ALA A 538 9.76 4.77 -29.82
C ALA A 538 8.60 4.09 -29.08
N ILE A 539 8.64 2.76 -28.91
CA ILE A 539 7.59 2.04 -28.19
C ILE A 539 7.41 2.53 -26.75
N SER A 540 8.50 2.92 -26.08
CA SER A 540 8.47 3.53 -24.76
C SER A 540 7.70 4.86 -24.73
N SER A 541 7.69 5.61 -25.84
CA SER A 541 6.95 6.87 -25.97
C SER A 541 5.44 6.67 -25.93
N LEU A 542 4.92 5.52 -26.37
CA LEU A 542 3.49 5.22 -26.29
C LEU A 542 3.01 4.97 -24.86
N TYR A 543 3.91 4.61 -23.95
CA TYR A 543 3.62 4.44 -22.53
C TYR A 543 3.74 5.77 -21.75
N SER A 544 4.71 6.61 -22.11
CA SER A 544 4.95 7.89 -21.44
C SER A 544 4.08 9.04 -21.96
N HIS A 545 3.55 8.90 -23.17
CA HIS A 545 2.64 9.86 -23.79
C HIS A 545 1.39 9.12 -24.19
N THR A 546 0.23 9.55 -23.70
CA THR A 546 -1.00 8.78 -23.83
C THR A 546 -2.03 9.44 -24.74
N SER A 547 -1.62 10.34 -25.65
CA SER A 547 -2.55 11.01 -26.56
C SER A 547 -2.00 11.14 -27.99
N VAL A 548 -2.89 11.17 -28.97
CA VAL A 548 -2.52 11.34 -30.38
C VAL A 548 -1.77 12.65 -30.61
N ILE A 549 -2.16 13.73 -29.94
CA ILE A 549 -1.51 15.04 -30.05
C ILE A 549 -0.05 14.97 -29.60
N SER A 550 0.21 14.29 -28.46
CA SER A 550 1.57 14.11 -27.97
C SER A 550 2.42 13.21 -28.88
N TRP A 551 1.84 12.17 -29.48
CA TRP A 551 2.55 11.34 -30.47
C TRP A 551 2.84 12.11 -31.75
N ALA A 552 1.87 12.89 -32.24
CA ALA A 552 2.04 13.72 -33.41
C ALA A 552 3.12 14.78 -33.17
N ASP A 553 3.15 15.40 -31.99
CA ASP A 553 4.19 16.36 -31.63
C ASP A 553 5.58 15.70 -31.59
N LEU A 554 5.70 14.48 -31.05
CA LEU A 554 6.96 13.72 -31.07
C LEU A 554 7.39 13.32 -32.50
N ILE A 555 6.44 13.02 -33.39
CA ILE A 555 6.71 12.69 -34.79
C ILE A 555 7.12 13.94 -35.59
N ARG A 556 6.52 15.09 -35.28
CA ARG A 556 6.83 16.40 -35.89
C ARG A 556 8.20 16.94 -35.49
N GLN A 557 8.67 16.58 -34.29
CA GLN A 557 9.93 17.08 -33.77
C GLN A 557 11.10 16.38 -34.47
N ASP A 558 12.02 17.18 -35.03
CA ASP A 558 13.32 16.66 -35.48
C ASP A 558 14.08 16.18 -34.24
N ARG A 559 14.30 14.86 -34.17
CA ARG A 559 14.95 14.22 -33.04
C ARG A 559 16.39 14.73 -32.92
N VAL A 560 16.79 15.07 -31.69
CA VAL A 560 18.18 15.43 -31.38
C VAL A 560 18.97 14.13 -31.19
N GLU A 561 19.93 13.87 -32.07
CA GLU A 561 20.90 12.79 -31.87
C GLU A 561 22.06 13.31 -31.02
N LEU A 562 22.41 12.57 -29.95
CA LEU A 562 23.54 12.93 -29.09
C LEU A 562 24.78 12.14 -29.50
N GLU A 563 25.95 12.77 -29.49
CA GLU A 563 27.20 12.08 -29.83
C GLU A 563 27.75 11.31 -28.63
N PRO A 564 27.93 9.98 -28.73
CA PRO A 564 28.43 9.18 -27.62
C PRO A 564 29.96 9.29 -27.45
N VAL A 565 30.41 9.34 -26.19
CA VAL A 565 31.83 9.28 -25.82
C VAL A 565 32.22 7.85 -25.51
N VAL A 566 33.03 7.24 -26.37
CA VAL A 566 33.58 5.89 -26.16
C VAL A 566 34.59 5.92 -25.03
N ILE A 567 34.35 5.14 -23.97
CA ILE A 567 35.27 5.00 -22.83
C ILE A 567 35.77 3.56 -22.70
N ASP A 568 36.82 3.36 -21.90
CA ASP A 568 37.44 2.04 -21.72
C ASP A 568 36.42 0.96 -21.29
N ARG A 569 36.46 -0.20 -21.95
CA ARG A 569 35.48 -1.29 -21.73
C ARG A 569 35.44 -1.78 -20.27
N SER A 570 36.51 -1.58 -19.49
CA SER A 570 36.51 -1.95 -18.09
C SER A 570 35.50 -1.17 -17.24
N PHE A 571 35.00 -0.03 -17.73
CA PHE A 571 33.92 0.73 -17.10
C PHE A 571 32.57 0.03 -17.14
N PHE A 572 32.33 -0.91 -18.07
CA PHE A 572 31.00 -1.46 -18.28
C PHE A 572 30.83 -2.87 -17.71
N HIS A 573 29.59 -3.21 -17.36
CA HIS A 573 29.15 -4.59 -17.11
C HIS A 573 28.77 -5.27 -18.43
N LEU A 574 28.84 -6.61 -18.46
CA LEU A 574 28.42 -7.42 -19.60
C LEU A 574 26.91 -7.71 -19.62
N GLU A 575 26.28 -7.63 -18.45
CA GLU A 575 24.85 -7.92 -18.26
C GLU A 575 24.00 -6.69 -18.55
N ARG A 576 22.80 -6.90 -19.11
CA ARG A 576 21.86 -5.81 -19.45
C ARG A 576 20.91 -5.55 -18.30
N GLY A 577 20.66 -4.28 -18.00
CA GLY A 577 19.72 -3.85 -16.96
C GLY A 577 19.79 -2.35 -16.72
N PHE A 578 18.92 -1.88 -15.83
CA PHE A 578 18.90 -0.50 -15.37
C PHE A 578 18.89 -0.47 -13.85
N GLU A 579 19.78 0.33 -13.27
CA GLU A 579 19.84 0.59 -11.83
C GLU A 579 20.34 2.02 -11.66
N ALA A 580 19.47 2.93 -11.24
CA ALA A 580 19.87 4.32 -11.01
C ALA A 580 20.77 4.39 -9.76
N VAL A 581 22.03 4.78 -9.95
CA VAL A 581 22.99 4.95 -8.86
C VAL A 581 23.36 6.42 -8.73
N THR A 582 23.16 6.97 -7.53
CA THR A 582 23.59 8.33 -7.18
C THR A 582 24.78 8.27 -6.21
N TYR A 583 25.86 8.95 -6.56
CA TYR A 583 27.05 9.13 -5.74
C TYR A 583 27.24 10.60 -5.41
N GLN A 584 27.01 10.96 -4.14
CA GLN A 584 27.16 12.33 -3.66
C GLN A 584 28.59 12.60 -3.22
N PHE A 585 29.10 13.78 -3.56
CA PHE A 585 30.38 14.28 -3.09
C PHE A 585 30.34 15.81 -2.96
N THR A 586 31.22 16.36 -2.14
CA THR A 586 31.23 17.79 -1.82
C THR A 586 32.59 18.38 -2.14
N LEU A 587 32.62 19.50 -2.85
CA LEU A 587 33.84 20.29 -3.02
C LEU A 587 34.03 21.18 -1.78
N PRO A 588 35.16 21.08 -1.04
CA PRO A 588 35.35 21.82 0.20
C PRO A 588 35.48 23.32 -0.07
N ALA A 589 35.11 24.14 0.91
CA ALA A 589 35.05 25.59 0.77
C ALA A 589 36.35 26.25 0.31
N SER A 590 37.50 25.74 0.75
CA SER A 590 38.81 26.21 0.30
C SER A 590 38.99 26.02 -1.21
N LEU A 591 38.61 24.85 -1.74
CA LEU A 591 38.71 24.53 -3.16
C LEU A 591 37.74 25.38 -3.99
N VAL A 592 36.49 25.51 -3.54
CA VAL A 592 35.48 26.33 -4.23
C VAL A 592 35.92 27.79 -4.30
N LYS A 593 36.46 28.33 -3.21
CA LYS A 593 37.03 29.69 -3.17
C LYS A 593 38.16 29.87 -4.18
N ASP A 594 39.10 28.93 -4.23
CA ASP A 594 40.21 29.03 -5.17
C ASP A 594 39.78 28.84 -6.62
N MET A 595 38.80 27.97 -6.88
CA MET A 595 38.16 27.82 -8.20
C MET A 595 37.51 29.12 -8.66
N ARG A 596 36.82 29.86 -7.77
CA ARG A 596 36.25 31.17 -8.10
C ARG A 596 37.33 32.19 -8.45
N LEU A 597 38.46 32.18 -7.75
CA LEU A 597 39.58 33.09 -8.08
C LEU A 597 40.15 32.78 -9.47
N VAL A 598 40.28 31.51 -9.84
CA VAL A 598 40.71 31.12 -11.19
C VAL A 598 39.66 31.51 -12.24
N ALA A 599 38.39 31.21 -11.99
CA ALA A 599 37.30 31.57 -12.90
C ALA A 599 37.23 33.09 -13.13
N GLN A 600 37.38 33.89 -12.07
CA GLN A 600 37.42 35.35 -12.15
C GLN A 600 38.64 35.86 -12.93
N ALA A 601 39.83 35.28 -12.69
CA ALA A 601 41.05 35.64 -13.41
C ALA A 601 40.95 35.35 -14.92
N GLU A 602 40.20 34.30 -15.29
CA GLU A 602 39.93 33.94 -16.67
C GLU A 602 38.66 34.60 -17.25
N GLY A 603 37.89 35.36 -16.46
CA GLY A 603 36.68 36.03 -16.94
C GLY A 603 35.56 35.07 -17.35
N ILE A 604 35.44 33.92 -16.68
CA ILE A 604 34.44 32.88 -16.94
C ILE A 604 33.64 32.54 -15.67
N GLY A 605 32.52 31.83 -15.83
CA GLY A 605 31.76 31.28 -14.70
C GLY A 605 32.45 30.08 -14.03
N ILE A 606 32.22 29.86 -12.74
CA ILE A 606 32.75 28.69 -12.02
C ILE A 606 32.24 27.36 -12.62
N HIS A 607 30.98 27.31 -13.06
CA HIS A 607 30.40 26.12 -13.70
C HIS A 607 30.97 25.87 -15.10
N VAL A 608 31.40 26.93 -15.80
CA VAL A 608 32.14 26.81 -17.08
C VAL A 608 33.53 26.20 -16.85
N LEU A 609 34.24 26.66 -15.81
CA LEU A 609 35.52 26.08 -15.41
C LEU A 609 35.38 24.59 -15.04
N ALA A 610 34.37 24.25 -14.24
CA ALA A 610 34.11 22.88 -13.78
C ALA A 610 33.70 21.94 -14.93
N SER A 611 32.80 22.35 -15.82
CA SER A 611 32.41 21.57 -17.01
C SER A 611 33.58 21.36 -17.98
N ALA A 612 34.43 22.37 -18.19
CA ALA A 612 35.64 22.24 -18.98
C ALA A 612 36.62 21.20 -18.41
N MET A 613 36.77 21.19 -17.07
CA MET A 613 37.59 20.18 -16.38
C MET A 613 36.98 18.78 -16.45
N TYR A 614 35.65 18.67 -16.47
CA TYR A 614 34.96 17.40 -16.66
C TYR A 614 35.22 16.86 -18.07
N ALA A 615 35.10 17.69 -19.11
CA ALA A 615 35.42 17.31 -20.48
C ALA A 615 36.91 16.95 -20.66
N TYR A 616 37.82 17.71 -20.03
CA TYR A 616 39.25 17.39 -20.02
C TYR A 616 39.54 16.03 -19.37
N LEU A 617 38.88 15.71 -18.26
CA LEU A 617 39.01 14.39 -17.64
C LEU A 617 38.57 13.26 -18.59
N LEU A 618 37.43 13.41 -19.27
CA LEU A 618 36.97 12.43 -20.24
C LEU A 618 37.97 12.28 -21.41
N HIS A 619 38.56 13.38 -21.88
CA HIS A 619 39.65 13.33 -22.86
C HIS A 619 40.85 12.52 -22.34
N THR A 620 41.32 12.78 -21.11
CA THR A 620 42.47 12.04 -20.55
C THR A 620 42.22 10.54 -20.36
N LEU A 621 40.96 10.11 -20.30
CA LEU A 621 40.59 8.71 -20.13
C LEU A 621 40.40 7.96 -21.45
N THR A 622 40.03 8.68 -22.50
CA THR A 622 39.70 8.11 -23.81
C THR A 622 40.84 8.25 -24.81
N GLU A 623 41.75 9.21 -24.58
CA GLU A 623 42.78 9.66 -25.52
C GLU A 623 42.19 10.14 -26.87
N LEU A 624 40.88 10.34 -26.95
CA LEU A 624 40.20 10.81 -28.16
C LEU A 624 40.44 12.31 -28.33
N PRO A 625 40.79 12.76 -29.54
CA PRO A 625 41.02 14.19 -29.78
C PRO A 625 39.74 15.01 -29.71
N GLY A 626 38.58 14.39 -29.97
CA GLY A 626 37.26 15.03 -29.92
C GLY A 626 36.41 14.49 -28.78
N ILE A 627 35.85 15.36 -27.95
CA ILE A 627 34.87 15.01 -26.91
C ILE A 627 33.67 15.94 -27.02
N GLU A 628 32.48 15.38 -26.89
CA GLU A 628 31.23 16.11 -26.69
C GLU A 628 30.75 15.90 -25.25
N VAL A 629 30.40 17.00 -24.57
CA VAL A 629 29.75 16.97 -23.25
C VAL A 629 28.54 17.88 -23.29
N HIS A 630 27.41 17.45 -22.76
CA HIS A 630 26.25 18.33 -22.65
C HIS A 630 26.33 19.16 -21.37
N THR A 631 25.92 20.42 -21.48
CA THR A 631 25.95 21.38 -20.37
C THR A 631 24.60 22.05 -20.19
N ALA A 632 24.16 22.18 -18.94
CA ALA A 632 23.02 23.03 -18.54
C ALA A 632 23.50 24.01 -17.46
N ILE A 633 23.89 25.21 -17.90
CA ILE A 633 24.57 26.23 -17.07
C ILE A 633 23.93 27.59 -17.33
N GLY A 634 23.71 28.38 -16.28
CA GLY A 634 23.10 29.71 -16.35
C GLY A 634 21.59 29.69 -16.09
N GLU A 635 20.91 30.79 -16.39
CA GLU A 635 19.48 30.98 -16.05
C GLU A 635 18.53 30.45 -17.12
N ASN A 636 19.01 30.30 -18.36
CA ASN A 636 18.23 29.80 -19.46
C ASN A 636 18.22 28.28 -19.37
N ARG A 637 17.06 27.67 -19.11
CA ARG A 637 16.82 26.21 -19.00
C ARG A 637 17.07 25.48 -20.31
N ILE A 638 18.30 25.56 -20.84
CA ILE A 638 18.75 25.06 -22.12
C ILE A 638 19.89 24.08 -21.88
N ILE A 639 19.85 22.94 -22.57
CA ILE A 639 20.97 22.02 -22.68
C ILE A 639 21.70 22.31 -23.98
N SER A 640 23.00 22.54 -23.87
CA SER A 640 23.88 22.84 -25.00
C SER A 640 25.05 21.86 -25.06
N PRO A 641 25.35 21.26 -26.23
CA PRO A 641 26.57 20.48 -26.41
C PRO A 641 27.80 21.39 -26.44
N ILE A 642 28.84 21.03 -25.68
CA ILE A 642 30.19 21.57 -25.86
C ILE A 642 31.04 20.57 -26.64
N ARG A 643 31.45 20.96 -27.84
CA ARG A 643 32.27 20.14 -28.74
C ARG A 643 33.70 20.61 -28.70
N LEU A 644 34.59 19.73 -28.23
CA LEU A 644 35.98 20.08 -27.97
C LEU A 644 36.91 19.22 -28.81
N ASN A 645 37.79 19.86 -29.58
CA ASN A 645 38.93 19.20 -30.20
C ASN A 645 40.21 19.60 -29.46
N PHE A 646 40.71 18.70 -28.60
CA PHE A 646 41.84 18.98 -27.71
C PHE A 646 43.16 19.26 -28.44
N LYS A 647 43.28 18.93 -29.74
CA LYS A 647 44.45 19.32 -30.56
C LYS A 647 44.53 20.83 -30.81
N GLN A 648 43.47 21.58 -30.54
CA GLN A 648 43.39 23.03 -30.78
C GLN A 648 43.75 23.87 -29.55
N PHE A 649 44.03 23.23 -28.41
CA PHE A 649 44.30 23.93 -27.15
C PHE A 649 45.73 23.70 -26.68
N ASP A 650 46.54 24.77 -26.73
CA ASP A 650 47.90 24.74 -26.18
C ASP A 650 47.94 25.07 -24.68
N THR A 651 46.84 25.60 -24.11
CA THR A 651 46.76 26.02 -22.70
C THR A 651 45.37 25.72 -22.11
N MET A 652 45.28 25.57 -20.78
CA MET A 652 43.98 25.46 -20.09
C MET A 652 43.11 26.72 -20.28
N LYS A 653 43.74 27.88 -20.39
CA LYS A 653 43.06 29.14 -20.68
C LYS A 653 42.30 29.10 -22.01
N SER A 654 42.93 28.63 -23.09
CA SER A 654 42.26 28.57 -24.40
C SER A 654 41.11 27.55 -24.40
N LEU A 655 41.24 26.45 -23.66
CA LEU A 655 40.13 25.51 -23.43
C LEU A 655 38.96 26.20 -22.71
N PHE A 656 39.22 26.91 -21.61
CA PHE A 656 38.17 27.56 -20.83
C PHE A 656 37.43 28.64 -21.61
N GLN A 657 38.15 29.47 -22.38
CA GLN A 657 37.53 30.48 -23.23
C GLN A 657 36.64 29.86 -24.31
N ASN A 658 37.08 28.75 -24.89
CA ASN A 658 36.30 28.04 -25.90
C ASN A 658 35.01 27.46 -25.32
N VAL A 659 35.07 26.81 -24.15
CA VAL A 659 33.88 26.31 -23.45
C VAL A 659 32.94 27.47 -23.08
N ASN A 660 33.48 28.58 -22.54
CA ASN A 660 32.69 29.76 -22.19
C ASN A 660 31.92 30.32 -23.40
N GLN A 661 32.59 30.42 -24.57
CA GLN A 661 31.96 30.88 -25.79
C GLN A 661 30.83 29.96 -26.24
N GLN A 662 31.02 28.64 -26.15
CA GLN A 662 29.99 27.66 -26.53
C GLN A 662 28.80 27.67 -25.56
N VAL A 663 29.05 27.84 -24.26
CA VAL A 663 27.99 27.90 -23.23
C VAL A 663 27.15 29.17 -23.35
N ILE A 664 27.76 30.33 -23.63
CA ILE A 664 27.05 31.62 -23.73
C ILE A 664 26.33 31.78 -25.08
N THR A 665 26.76 31.08 -26.13
CA THR A 665 26.13 31.17 -27.45
C THR A 665 24.82 30.38 -27.45
N GLU A 666 23.69 31.08 -27.26
CA GLU A 666 22.33 30.50 -27.22
C GLU A 666 21.89 29.76 -28.51
N HIS A 667 22.70 29.80 -29.57
CA HIS A 667 22.35 29.31 -30.91
C HIS A 667 23.30 28.20 -31.40
N SER A 668 23.80 27.35 -30.49
CA SER A 668 24.58 26.18 -30.93
C SER A 668 23.68 25.20 -31.71
N GLU A 669 24.21 24.64 -32.81
CA GLU A 669 23.53 23.57 -33.53
C GLU A 669 23.33 22.39 -32.55
N GLN A 670 22.05 22.07 -32.29
CA GLN A 670 21.56 21.07 -31.32
C GLN A 670 21.49 21.52 -29.84
N ALA A 671 21.51 22.82 -29.52
CA ALA A 671 20.99 23.28 -28.24
C ALA A 671 19.46 23.15 -28.19
N PHE A 672 18.91 22.70 -27.05
CA PHE A 672 17.47 22.55 -26.87
C PHE A 672 17.04 22.87 -25.42
N PRO A 673 15.82 23.40 -25.21
CA PRO A 673 15.25 23.58 -23.87
C PRO A 673 15.18 22.26 -23.09
N ILE A 674 15.36 22.28 -21.77
CA ILE A 674 15.25 21.09 -20.91
C ILE A 674 13.88 20.42 -21.07
N GLU A 675 12.82 21.19 -21.31
CA GLU A 675 11.47 20.69 -21.55
C GLU A 675 11.35 19.82 -22.81
N GLN A 676 12.33 19.90 -23.71
CA GLN A 676 12.41 19.15 -24.97
C GLN A 676 13.31 17.92 -24.87
N MET A 677 13.77 17.52 -23.68
CA MET A 677 14.61 16.33 -23.50
C MET A 677 13.99 15.04 -24.05
N SER A 678 12.66 14.93 -24.10
CA SER A 678 11.97 13.79 -24.72
C SER A 678 12.22 13.63 -26.22
N GLN A 679 12.79 14.64 -26.88
CA GLN A 679 13.17 14.64 -28.30
C GLN A 679 14.52 13.97 -28.55
N ILE A 680 15.27 13.68 -27.50
CA ILE A 680 16.56 12.99 -27.59
C ILE A 680 16.32 11.58 -28.14
N LYS A 681 16.98 11.24 -29.25
CA LYS A 681 16.98 9.89 -29.78
C LYS A 681 17.76 8.98 -28.83
N THR A 682 17.10 8.00 -28.24
CA THR A 682 17.78 6.98 -27.43
C THR A 682 18.67 6.13 -28.33
N ILE A 683 19.98 6.33 -28.25
CA ILE A 683 20.98 5.54 -28.98
C ILE A 683 21.48 4.45 -28.03
N ASN A 684 21.47 3.20 -28.46
CA ASN A 684 22.12 2.13 -27.71
C ASN A 684 23.64 2.25 -27.87
N THR A 685 24.29 2.86 -26.88
CA THR A 685 25.72 3.15 -26.87
C THR A 685 26.49 1.98 -26.25
N GLU A 686 26.71 0.92 -27.03
CA GLU A 686 27.53 -0.20 -26.59
C GLU A 686 28.98 0.28 -26.38
N TRP A 687 29.47 0.22 -25.14
CA TRP A 687 30.81 0.70 -24.74
C TRP A 687 31.04 2.21 -24.86
N ALA A 688 29.97 3.01 -24.83
CA ALA A 688 30.07 4.46 -24.78
C ALA A 688 29.09 5.08 -23.77
N ILE A 689 29.33 6.34 -23.44
CA ILE A 689 28.52 7.12 -22.51
C ILE A 689 28.07 8.43 -23.16
N ILE A 690 26.91 8.93 -22.76
CA ILE A 690 26.45 10.29 -23.04
C ILE A 690 26.61 11.12 -21.75
N PRO A 691 27.63 12.01 -21.66
CA PRO A 691 27.92 12.75 -20.43
C PRO A 691 27.15 14.08 -20.34
N LEU A 692 26.63 14.38 -19.15
CA LEU A 692 25.97 15.66 -18.82
C LEU A 692 26.62 16.31 -17.59
N TYR A 693 26.83 17.61 -17.65
CA TYR A 693 27.14 18.46 -16.51
C TYR A 693 26.08 19.54 -16.38
N GLY A 694 25.52 19.79 -15.19
CA GLY A 694 24.52 20.84 -15.05
C GLY A 694 24.30 21.34 -13.64
N GLU A 695 23.66 22.51 -13.54
CA GLU A 695 23.22 23.07 -12.27
C GLU A 695 21.90 22.41 -11.83
N GLN A 696 21.87 21.89 -10.61
CA GLN A 696 20.77 21.07 -10.09
C GLN A 696 19.42 21.82 -10.10
N HIS A 697 19.43 23.14 -9.89
CA HIS A 697 18.23 23.96 -9.82
C HIS A 697 17.50 24.11 -11.17
N LEU A 698 18.16 23.78 -12.30
CA LEU A 698 17.54 23.81 -13.63
C LEU A 698 16.65 22.59 -13.90
N PHE A 699 16.82 21.50 -13.14
CA PHE A 699 16.09 20.25 -13.32
C PHE A 699 15.00 20.08 -12.25
N LYS A 700 13.84 19.59 -12.66
CA LYS A 700 12.75 19.19 -11.76
C LYS A 700 12.99 17.76 -11.26
N ALA A 701 12.42 17.41 -10.11
CA ALA A 701 12.49 16.04 -9.59
C ALA A 701 11.87 14.99 -10.53
N SER A 702 10.97 15.41 -11.43
CA SER A 702 10.35 14.58 -12.46
C SER A 702 11.21 14.37 -13.72
N ASP A 703 12.31 15.10 -13.88
CA ASP A 703 13.13 15.03 -15.08
C ASP A 703 14.03 13.77 -14.99
N ASP A 704 13.62 12.69 -15.67
CA ASP A 704 14.33 11.40 -15.65
C ASP A 704 15.56 11.42 -16.57
N LEU A 705 16.61 12.10 -16.12
CA LEU A 705 17.83 12.35 -16.90
C LEU A 705 18.56 11.06 -17.32
N LEU A 706 18.48 10.00 -16.50
CA LEU A 706 19.16 8.73 -16.76
C LEU A 706 18.57 7.92 -17.92
N ASN A 707 17.40 8.31 -18.42
CA ASN A 707 16.87 7.77 -19.68
C ASN A 707 17.62 8.28 -20.92
N TYR A 708 18.32 9.41 -20.80
CA TYR A 708 18.94 10.10 -21.93
C TYR A 708 20.46 10.21 -21.78
N TYR A 709 20.95 10.27 -20.54
CA TYR A 709 22.36 10.46 -20.20
C TYR A 709 22.88 9.30 -19.35
N ASP A 710 24.11 8.87 -19.64
CA ASP A 710 24.71 7.71 -18.98
C ASP A 710 25.54 8.08 -17.75
N LEU A 711 26.09 9.30 -17.74
CA LEU A 711 26.95 9.80 -16.68
C LEU A 711 26.72 11.30 -16.47
N ILE A 712 26.06 11.63 -15.37
CA ILE A 712 25.57 12.96 -15.07
C ILE A 712 26.31 13.50 -13.84
N ILE A 713 26.72 14.76 -13.86
CA ILE A 713 27.16 15.51 -12.68
C ILE A 713 26.24 16.73 -12.52
N LEU A 714 25.38 16.69 -11.51
CA LEU A 714 24.56 17.83 -11.12
C LEU A 714 25.18 18.55 -9.93
N VAL A 715 25.21 19.87 -9.95
CA VAL A 715 25.83 20.68 -8.89
C VAL A 715 24.87 21.69 -8.29
N THR A 716 24.92 21.83 -6.97
CA THR A 716 24.27 22.90 -6.21
C THR A 716 25.35 23.79 -5.62
N ASP A 717 25.43 25.05 -6.08
CA ASP A 717 26.32 26.06 -5.49
C ASP A 717 25.61 26.75 -4.32
N GLU A 718 26.07 26.51 -3.09
CA GLU A 718 25.53 27.09 -1.85
C GLU A 718 26.39 28.27 -1.36
N GLY A 719 27.18 28.88 -2.24
CA GLY A 719 28.11 29.94 -1.88
C GLY A 719 29.41 29.34 -1.37
N ASP A 720 29.54 29.00 -0.10
CA ASP A 720 30.84 28.53 0.42
C ASP A 720 31.13 27.07 0.08
N VAL A 721 30.15 26.29 -0.34
CA VAL A 721 30.28 24.86 -0.62
C VAL A 721 29.57 24.52 -1.93
N MET A 722 30.11 23.58 -2.69
CA MET A 722 29.44 23.04 -3.87
C MET A 722 29.12 21.57 -3.62
N GLN A 723 27.83 21.26 -3.54
CA GLN A 723 27.34 19.88 -3.43
C GLN A 723 27.19 19.30 -4.83
N CYS A 724 27.70 18.09 -5.05
CA CYS A 724 27.69 17.44 -6.35
C CYS A 724 27.02 16.07 -6.25
N ASN A 725 26.07 15.81 -7.15
CA ASN A 725 25.40 14.55 -7.33
C ASN A 725 25.86 13.93 -8.66
N CYS A 726 26.64 12.84 -8.58
CA CYS A 726 26.95 12.05 -9.77
C CYS A 726 25.89 10.95 -9.94
N GLN A 727 25.17 10.96 -11.05
CA GLN A 727 24.15 9.94 -11.37
C GLN A 727 24.59 9.12 -12.57
N PHE A 728 24.38 7.80 -12.52
CA PHE A 728 24.67 6.89 -13.63
C PHE A 728 23.87 5.59 -13.51
N ASN A 729 23.72 4.85 -14.62
CA ASN A 729 23.16 3.50 -14.60
C ASN A 729 24.21 2.49 -14.08
N GLY A 730 24.04 1.99 -12.86
CA GLY A 730 24.93 1.02 -12.19
C GLY A 730 24.97 -0.37 -12.84
N ARG A 731 23.95 -0.74 -13.63
CA ARG A 731 23.99 -1.95 -14.45
C ARG A 731 24.72 -1.74 -15.77
N LYS A 732 24.88 -0.50 -16.23
CA LYS A 732 25.72 -0.15 -17.38
C LYS A 732 27.17 0.08 -16.96
N LEU A 733 27.40 0.92 -15.95
CA LEU A 733 28.72 1.35 -15.49
C LEU A 733 29.06 0.79 -14.11
N LYS A 734 30.25 0.20 -13.97
CA LYS A 734 30.78 -0.31 -12.69
C LYS A 734 30.96 0.84 -11.71
N GLN A 735 30.23 0.79 -10.61
CA GLN A 735 30.28 1.82 -9.55
C GLN A 735 31.71 2.11 -9.07
N SER A 736 32.58 1.10 -8.95
CA SER A 736 33.98 1.28 -8.54
C SER A 736 34.79 2.11 -9.52
N ARG A 737 34.49 2.02 -10.82
CA ARG A 737 35.15 2.79 -11.89
C ARG A 737 34.65 4.23 -11.91
N VAL A 738 33.34 4.44 -11.75
CA VAL A 738 32.76 5.78 -11.65
C VAL A 738 33.24 6.52 -10.39
N LYS A 739 33.30 5.87 -9.23
CA LYS A 739 33.86 6.49 -8.02
C LYS A 739 35.31 6.93 -8.19
N ARG A 740 36.13 6.12 -8.88
CA ARG A 740 37.52 6.48 -9.22
C ARG A 740 37.58 7.65 -10.20
N LEU A 741 36.69 7.68 -11.19
CA LEU A 741 36.54 8.80 -12.12
C LEU A 741 36.26 10.11 -11.37
N ILE A 742 35.27 10.11 -10.49
CA ILE A 742 34.92 11.29 -9.67
C ILE A 742 36.08 11.68 -8.73
N THR A 743 36.81 10.72 -8.18
CA THR A 743 38.01 11.03 -7.38
C THR A 743 39.08 11.75 -8.22
N ASN A 744 39.28 11.33 -9.47
CA ASN A 744 40.22 11.99 -10.38
C ASN A 744 39.71 13.37 -10.84
N TYR A 745 38.40 13.53 -11.02
CA TYR A 745 37.78 14.83 -11.30
C TYR A 745 38.09 15.85 -10.20
N VAL A 746 37.83 15.49 -8.94
CA VAL A 746 38.11 16.36 -7.79
C VAL A 746 39.61 16.67 -7.67
N LYS A 747 40.49 15.68 -7.90
CA LYS A 747 41.94 15.90 -7.92
C LYS A 747 42.37 16.84 -9.04
N GLY A 748 41.77 16.73 -10.23
CA GLY A 748 42.03 17.64 -11.35
C GLY A 748 41.67 19.09 -11.00
N LEU A 749 40.51 19.30 -10.37
CA LEU A 749 40.10 20.61 -9.86
C LEU A 749 41.08 21.14 -8.80
N GLN A 750 41.56 20.28 -7.90
CA GLN A 750 42.57 20.67 -6.89
C GLN A 750 43.90 21.06 -7.53
N LEU A 751 44.38 20.33 -8.53
CA LEU A 751 45.63 20.66 -9.23
C LEU A 751 45.51 21.98 -9.99
N LEU A 752 44.36 22.26 -10.61
CA LEU A 752 44.12 23.49 -11.35
C LEU A 752 44.29 24.75 -10.48
N VAL A 753 43.97 24.66 -9.19
CA VAL A 753 44.03 25.79 -8.27
C VAL A 753 45.35 25.92 -7.51
N GLN A 754 46.29 24.98 -7.68
CA GLN A 754 47.56 25.00 -6.95
C GLN A 754 48.44 26.19 -7.37
N PRO A 755 49.03 26.94 -6.41
CA PRO A 755 49.87 28.10 -6.71
C PRO A 755 51.12 27.80 -7.54
N GLU A 756 51.63 26.56 -7.48
CA GLU A 756 52.87 26.13 -8.13
C GLU A 756 52.72 25.84 -9.64
N LEU A 757 51.48 25.88 -10.16
CA LEU A 757 51.12 25.67 -11.56
C LEU A 757 50.57 26.95 -12.24
N LYS A 758 50.54 28.08 -11.53
CA LYS A 758 50.07 29.40 -12.03
C LYS A 758 51.13 30.17 -12.81
#